data_AF-A0A072VWM9-F1
#
_entry.id   AF-A0A072VWM9-F1
#
_cell.length_a   1.000
_cell.length_b   1.000
_cell.length_c   1.000
_cell.angle_alpha   90.00
_cell.angle_beta   90.00
_cell.angle_gamma   90.00
#
_symmetry.space_group_name_H-M   'P 1'
#
loop_
_entity.id
_entity.type
_entity.pdbx_description
1 polymer ?
#
loop_
_entity_poly.entity_id
_entity_poly.type
_entity_poly.pdbx_seq_one_letter_code
_entity_poly.pdbx_strand_id
1 'polypeptide(L)'
;MNVNHIASKNFGNYGRGSNNFQEIFEFFGGGIVNSDSHVWKEKRAMFHSILKRKSFKNLFQQTSKKKLEKFLLPFINDVSEAGSEVDLQDILNRFTFDSICIIVFGFDSNWLPNKISDLREISYQKSLIVIEEVLFYRNFIPSVLWKLQKWFLVGQEKKYKVAEENLDRFLYESVTFAKREEKSKCSSSEEMDESYFNFVKALMKEGSGNEGVSEKYLRDNALSLLLAGNGTLSSSLSWFFWLVSTHPIVEAKIIQEIKDNCVSKHENWITSMVESLDKLVYLHGAICESMRLYPTVPFELISAIKSDILPSGENVSPNTKLIYSLYAMGRMEKIWGEDCMEFKPERWVSERGHIIHVPSYKFIAFNTGPRSCMGKDLSFVQMKMVAAALLWKFHIQVVEGHPAQPRFLRLYQSLSKIHWVTCYQVRGWCPSPRQGRPSGSKSTYKDRQTECVKNLETRNTMMKNLNIFSKKPKPKEVLRESKREMANATRGIEKEIGALQLEEKKLVAEIKKTAKTGNEAATKILARQLVRLRQQIANLQGSRAQMRGIATHTQALYAQSSISAGMKGASKAMEAMNKQMAPTKQAKIIQEFQKQSAQMDITTEMMADAIDDVLDNDEAEDETEDLTNQVLDEIGVDVASQLSAAPKGSIKTKNTENVSSSEIDDIEKRLAALRNP
;
A
#
# COMPACT_ATOMS: atom_id res chain seq x y z
N MET A 1 3.76 15.35 -8.26
CA MET A 1 5.19 15.48 -8.64
C MET A 1 6.10 15.48 -7.42
N ASN A 2 6.06 16.48 -6.51
CA ASN A 2 6.91 16.48 -5.31
C ASN A 2 6.76 15.22 -4.46
N VAL A 3 5.53 14.80 -4.18
CA VAL A 3 5.28 13.60 -3.36
C VAL A 3 5.85 12.33 -4.02
N ASN A 4 5.68 12.16 -5.33
CA ASN A 4 6.30 11.04 -6.08
C ASN A 4 7.84 11.11 -6.01
N HIS A 5 8.43 12.29 -6.14
CA HIS A 5 9.88 12.47 -6.01
C HIS A 5 10.37 12.07 -4.61
N ILE A 6 9.69 12.55 -3.59
CA ILE A 6 10.03 12.33 -2.19
C ILE A 6 9.87 10.85 -1.79
N ALA A 7 8.71 10.27 -2.08
CA ALA A 7 8.34 8.95 -1.57
C ALA A 7 8.80 7.80 -2.48
N SER A 8 9.10 8.07 -3.75
CA SER A 8 9.51 7.04 -4.72
C SER A 8 10.88 7.35 -5.34
N LYS A 9 11.03 8.44 -6.10
CA LYS A 9 12.21 8.66 -6.97
C LYS A 9 13.52 8.92 -6.21
N ASN A 10 13.45 9.65 -5.10
CA ASN A 10 14.59 9.96 -4.23
C ASN A 10 14.35 9.44 -2.81
N PHE A 11 13.66 8.30 -2.68
CA PHE A 11 13.28 7.71 -1.39
C PHE A 11 14.45 7.57 -0.41
N GLY A 12 15.64 7.18 -0.89
CA GLY A 12 16.83 7.03 -0.05
C GLY A 12 17.31 8.32 0.63
N ASN A 13 16.89 9.49 0.16
CA ASN A 13 17.19 10.79 0.77
C ASN A 13 16.12 11.26 1.76
N TYR A 14 14.95 10.62 1.79
CA TYR A 14 13.81 11.02 2.62
C TYR A 14 13.46 9.90 3.60
N GLY A 15 13.95 10.04 4.83
CA GLY A 15 13.68 9.11 5.92
C GLY A 15 12.69 9.67 6.94
N ARG A 16 12.53 8.96 8.07
CA ARG A 16 11.79 9.45 9.23
C ARG A 16 12.56 10.53 10.03
N GLY A 17 13.81 10.82 9.67
CA GLY A 17 14.66 11.88 10.26
C GLY A 17 15.48 11.43 11.47
N SER A 18 16.48 12.24 11.85
CA SER A 18 17.41 11.91 12.94
C SER A 18 16.71 11.94 14.31
N ASN A 19 16.73 10.80 15.03
CA ASN A 19 16.31 10.50 16.42
C ASN A 19 14.93 11.00 16.93
N ASN A 20 14.47 12.18 16.54
CA ASN A 20 13.21 12.78 16.98
C ASN A 20 11.99 11.90 16.67
N PHE A 21 11.94 11.23 15.52
CA PHE A 21 10.82 10.34 15.20
C PHE A 21 10.79 9.12 16.13
N GLN A 22 11.94 8.47 16.33
CA GLN A 22 12.05 7.30 17.20
C GLN A 22 11.72 7.61 18.66
N GLU A 23 12.10 8.79 19.14
CA GLU A 23 11.76 9.26 20.48
C GLU A 23 10.26 9.58 20.63
N ILE A 24 9.65 10.20 19.62
CA ILE A 24 8.21 10.51 19.65
C ILE A 24 7.42 9.21 19.69
N PHE A 25 7.75 8.27 18.79
CA PHE A 25 7.06 6.99 18.59
C PHE A 25 7.69 5.84 19.40
N GLU A 26 8.33 6.14 20.53
CA GLU A 26 9.02 5.16 21.38
C GLU A 26 8.14 3.95 21.78
N PHE A 27 6.82 4.16 21.86
CA PHE A 27 5.83 3.14 22.15
C PHE A 27 5.92 1.91 21.22
N PHE A 28 6.25 2.15 19.95
CA PHE A 28 6.41 1.10 18.94
C PHE A 28 7.72 0.32 19.07
N GLY A 29 8.61 0.73 19.98
CA GLY A 29 9.89 0.08 20.23
C GLY A 29 10.70 -0.09 18.94
N GLY A 30 11.23 -1.30 18.73
CA GLY A 30 11.92 -1.72 17.52
C GLY A 30 10.99 -2.19 16.40
N GLY A 31 9.68 -1.93 16.46
CA GLY A 31 8.70 -2.35 15.46
C GLY A 31 8.94 -1.74 14.07
N ILE A 32 8.32 -2.32 13.04
CA ILE A 32 8.50 -1.89 11.64
C ILE A 32 8.08 -0.42 11.42
N VAL A 33 7.07 0.07 12.14
CA VAL A 33 6.58 1.45 12.05
C VAL A 33 7.65 2.45 12.50
N ASN A 34 8.44 2.11 13.52
CA ASN A 34 9.48 2.96 14.11
C ASN A 34 10.88 2.72 13.51
N SER A 35 10.99 1.73 12.62
CA SER A 35 12.25 1.37 11.95
C SER A 35 12.47 2.22 10.69
N ASP A 36 13.74 2.46 10.36
CA ASP A 36 14.14 3.13 9.11
C ASP A 36 15.38 2.49 8.47
N SER A 37 15.69 2.88 7.24
CA SER A 37 16.87 2.42 6.48
C SER A 37 16.95 0.88 6.41
N HIS A 38 18.11 0.29 6.75
CA HIS A 38 18.37 -1.16 6.61
C HIS A 38 17.42 -2.02 7.45
N VAL A 39 17.26 -1.67 8.74
CA VAL A 39 16.42 -2.42 9.68
C VAL A 39 14.97 -2.46 9.21
N TRP A 40 14.47 -1.36 8.65
CA TRP A 40 13.13 -1.34 8.07
C TRP A 40 13.02 -2.21 6.81
N LYS A 41 14.02 -2.20 5.92
CA LYS A 41 14.02 -3.03 4.72
C LYS A 41 13.96 -4.52 5.06
N GLU A 42 14.76 -4.97 6.02
CA GLU A 42 14.77 -6.37 6.48
C GLU A 42 13.42 -6.77 7.07
N LYS A 43 12.89 -5.97 8.01
CA LYS A 43 11.56 -6.21 8.60
C LYS A 43 10.45 -6.18 7.57
N ARG A 44 10.51 -5.27 6.60
CA ARG A 44 9.53 -5.19 5.52
C ARG A 44 9.57 -6.44 4.65
N ALA A 45 10.75 -6.90 4.24
CA ALA A 45 10.88 -8.11 3.44
C ALA A 45 10.29 -9.34 4.16
N MET A 46 10.60 -9.48 5.45
CA MET A 46 10.02 -10.52 6.32
C MET A 46 8.49 -10.42 6.43
N PHE A 47 7.96 -9.25 6.81
CA PHE A 47 6.50 -9.07 6.91
C PHE A 47 5.82 -9.32 5.56
N HIS A 48 6.39 -8.85 4.47
CA HIS A 48 5.85 -9.04 3.13
C HIS A 48 5.79 -10.52 2.75
N SER A 49 6.87 -11.28 3.00
CA SER A 49 6.90 -12.74 2.85
C SER A 49 5.76 -13.40 3.62
N ILE A 50 5.59 -13.06 4.91
CA ILE A 50 4.52 -13.61 5.75
C ILE A 50 3.12 -13.28 5.20
N LEU A 51 2.87 -12.01 4.85
CA LEU A 51 1.56 -11.53 4.39
C LEU A 51 1.17 -12.08 3.02
N LYS A 52 2.14 -12.38 2.15
CA LYS A 52 1.89 -12.94 0.81
C LYS A 52 1.52 -14.42 0.82
N ARG A 53 1.91 -15.18 1.84
CA ARG A 53 1.63 -16.62 1.95
C ARG A 53 0.13 -16.91 1.79
N LYS A 54 -0.20 -17.90 0.97
CA LYS A 54 -1.57 -18.38 0.74
C LYS A 54 -2.26 -18.76 2.05
N SER A 55 -1.56 -19.42 2.96
CA SER A 55 -2.06 -19.76 4.30
C SER A 55 -2.46 -18.53 5.13
N PHE A 56 -1.69 -17.44 5.07
CA PHE A 56 -2.03 -16.19 5.75
C PHE A 56 -3.25 -15.50 5.11
N LYS A 57 -3.28 -15.40 3.77
CA LYS A 57 -4.42 -14.84 3.04
C LYS A 57 -5.71 -15.62 3.32
N ASN A 58 -5.64 -16.95 3.30
CA ASN A 58 -6.75 -17.84 3.61
C ASN A 58 -7.23 -17.66 5.06
N LEU A 59 -6.30 -17.66 6.03
CA LEU A 59 -6.62 -17.40 7.44
C LEU A 59 -7.33 -16.05 7.61
N PHE A 60 -6.80 -14.99 6.98
CA PHE A 60 -7.36 -13.65 7.03
C PHE A 60 -8.81 -13.62 6.51
N GLN A 61 -9.05 -14.22 5.34
CA GLN A 61 -10.36 -14.26 4.70
C GLN A 61 -11.35 -15.11 5.50
N GLN A 62 -10.94 -16.29 5.96
CA GLN A 62 -11.79 -17.18 6.76
C GLN A 62 -12.13 -16.56 8.12
N THR A 63 -11.16 -15.93 8.79
CA THR A 63 -11.36 -15.22 10.05
C THR A 63 -12.36 -14.09 9.86
N SER A 64 -12.16 -13.25 8.83
CA SER A 64 -13.06 -12.14 8.50
C SER A 64 -14.47 -12.64 8.22
N LYS A 65 -14.61 -13.72 7.44
CA LYS A 65 -15.91 -14.33 7.11
C LYS A 65 -16.60 -14.85 8.38
N LYS A 66 -15.89 -15.63 9.20
CA LYS A 66 -16.43 -16.20 10.43
C LYS A 66 -16.89 -15.12 11.41
N LYS A 67 -16.09 -14.06 11.62
CA LYS A 67 -16.47 -12.94 12.50
C LYS A 67 -17.65 -12.15 11.94
N LEU A 68 -17.71 -11.99 10.63
CA LEU A 68 -18.81 -11.31 9.95
C LEU A 68 -20.13 -12.09 10.12
N GLU A 69 -20.11 -13.38 9.83
CA GLU A 69 -21.27 -14.27 9.90
C GLU A 69 -21.80 -14.48 11.32
N LYS A 70 -20.91 -14.71 12.28
CA LYS A 70 -21.29 -15.15 13.63
C LYS A 70 -21.44 -14.03 14.65
N PHE A 71 -20.86 -12.85 14.40
CA PHE A 71 -20.84 -11.76 15.36
C PHE A 71 -21.37 -10.45 14.77
N LEU A 72 -20.77 -9.92 13.72
CA LEU A 72 -21.15 -8.60 13.20
C LEU A 72 -22.59 -8.58 12.65
N LEU A 73 -22.95 -9.53 11.79
CA LEU A 73 -24.32 -9.56 11.25
C LEU A 73 -25.38 -9.84 12.33
N PRO A 74 -25.21 -10.81 13.24
CA PRO A 74 -26.14 -11.00 14.35
C PRO A 74 -26.25 -9.78 15.27
N PHE A 75 -25.13 -9.13 15.60
CA PHE A 75 -25.14 -7.94 16.44
C PHE A 75 -25.94 -6.80 15.80
N ILE A 76 -25.69 -6.50 14.52
CA ILE A 76 -26.45 -5.45 13.82
C ILE A 76 -27.93 -5.83 13.66
N ASN A 77 -28.24 -7.12 13.51
CA ASN A 77 -29.62 -7.59 13.49
C ASN A 77 -30.32 -7.39 14.84
N ASP A 78 -29.66 -7.69 15.95
CA ASP A 78 -30.19 -7.47 17.30
C ASP A 78 -30.41 -5.98 17.58
N VAL A 79 -29.47 -5.12 17.18
CA VAL A 79 -29.60 -3.66 17.23
C VAL A 79 -30.79 -3.17 16.39
N SER A 80 -30.96 -3.73 15.19
CA SER A 80 -32.06 -3.46 14.27
C SER A 80 -33.42 -3.79 14.88
N GLU A 81 -33.56 -5.00 15.42
CA GLU A 81 -34.79 -5.49 16.04
C GLU A 81 -35.14 -4.69 17.30
N ALA A 82 -34.12 -4.25 18.05
CA ALA A 82 -34.29 -3.39 19.21
C ALA A 82 -34.55 -1.92 18.86
N GLY A 83 -34.45 -1.52 17.58
CA GLY A 83 -34.58 -0.11 17.13
C GLY A 83 -33.62 0.85 17.84
N SER A 84 -32.44 0.37 18.23
CA SER A 84 -31.50 1.09 19.09
C SER A 84 -30.35 1.72 18.33
N GLU A 85 -29.93 2.92 18.74
CA GLU A 85 -28.77 3.59 18.16
C GLU A 85 -27.44 3.15 18.81
N VAL A 86 -26.43 2.85 18.00
CA VAL A 86 -25.08 2.37 18.32
C VAL A 86 -24.01 3.13 17.53
N ASP A 87 -22.78 3.23 18.04
CA ASP A 87 -21.68 3.82 17.26
C ASP A 87 -21.08 2.81 16.28
N LEU A 88 -21.44 2.92 15.00
CA LEU A 88 -20.94 2.02 13.95
C LEU A 88 -19.40 2.01 13.88
N GLN A 89 -18.72 3.13 14.18
CA GLN A 89 -17.26 3.14 14.22
C GLN A 89 -16.73 2.29 15.38
N ASP A 90 -17.37 2.34 16.55
CA ASP A 90 -17.02 1.49 17.70
C ASP A 90 -17.24 0.01 17.37
N ILE A 91 -18.39 -0.33 16.76
CA ILE A 91 -18.71 -1.71 16.37
C ILE A 91 -17.73 -2.25 15.34
N LEU A 92 -17.42 -1.47 14.30
CA LEU A 92 -16.44 -1.85 13.29
C LEU A 92 -15.03 -1.97 13.88
N ASN A 93 -14.67 -1.11 14.83
CA ASN A 93 -13.39 -1.19 15.54
C ASN A 93 -13.29 -2.45 16.40
N ARG A 94 -14.37 -2.89 17.05
CA ARG A 94 -14.39 -4.17 17.78
C ARG A 94 -14.28 -5.36 16.83
N PHE A 95 -14.97 -5.32 15.69
CA PHE A 95 -14.88 -6.34 14.65
C PHE A 95 -13.45 -6.48 14.10
N THR A 96 -12.82 -5.36 13.72
CA THR A 96 -11.46 -5.36 13.19
C THR A 96 -10.46 -5.77 14.25
N PHE A 97 -10.66 -5.35 15.51
CA PHE A 97 -9.80 -5.74 16.63
C PHE A 97 -9.82 -7.26 16.87
N ASP A 98 -11.01 -7.87 16.97
CA ASP A 98 -11.14 -9.32 17.13
C ASP A 98 -10.47 -10.07 15.98
N SER A 99 -10.68 -9.60 14.74
CA SER A 99 -10.09 -10.20 13.55
C SER A 99 -8.57 -10.15 13.61
N ILE A 100 -7.98 -9.00 13.91
CA ILE A 100 -6.51 -8.84 13.97
C ILE A 100 -5.90 -9.58 15.16
N CYS A 101 -6.60 -9.74 16.28
CA CYS A 101 -6.13 -10.55 17.41
C CYS A 101 -6.00 -12.02 17.04
N ILE A 102 -6.95 -12.57 16.27
CA ILE A 102 -6.88 -13.94 15.75
C ILE A 102 -5.68 -14.06 14.79
N ILE A 103 -5.55 -13.12 13.85
CA ILE A 103 -4.48 -13.13 12.85
C ILE A 103 -3.09 -13.01 13.50
N VAL A 104 -2.95 -12.13 14.50
CA VAL A 104 -1.66 -11.82 15.11
C VAL A 104 -1.27 -12.84 16.18
N PHE A 105 -2.17 -13.08 17.14
CA PHE A 105 -1.88 -13.87 18.34
C PHE A 105 -2.48 -15.28 18.31
N GLY A 106 -3.42 -15.55 17.41
CA GLY A 106 -4.10 -16.85 17.31
C GLY A 106 -5.24 -17.04 18.30
N PHE A 107 -5.75 -15.98 18.94
CA PHE A 107 -6.93 -16.07 19.82
C PHE A 107 -7.97 -15.02 19.45
N ASP A 108 -9.24 -15.36 19.68
CA ASP A 108 -10.36 -14.43 19.54
C ASP A 108 -10.55 -13.67 20.86
N SER A 109 -10.42 -12.34 20.81
CA SER A 109 -10.69 -11.50 21.97
C SER A 109 -12.17 -11.46 22.34
N ASN A 110 -13.08 -11.82 21.41
CA ASN A 110 -14.53 -11.83 21.58
C ASN A 110 -15.09 -10.49 22.12
N TRP A 111 -14.57 -9.37 21.63
CA TRP A 111 -14.96 -8.03 22.07
C TRP A 111 -16.20 -7.49 21.37
N LEU A 112 -16.48 -7.98 20.17
CA LEU A 112 -17.77 -7.81 19.54
C LEU A 112 -18.67 -8.97 19.98
N PRO A 113 -19.63 -8.76 20.91
CA PRO A 113 -20.64 -9.76 21.18
C PRO A 113 -21.57 -9.92 19.98
N ASN A 114 -22.37 -10.98 19.97
CA ASN A 114 -23.43 -11.18 18.98
C ASN A 114 -24.76 -10.51 19.37
N LYS A 115 -24.85 -9.92 20.56
CA LYS A 115 -26.03 -9.22 21.11
C LYS A 115 -25.64 -7.89 21.75
N ILE A 116 -26.54 -6.91 21.70
CA ILE A 116 -26.35 -5.59 22.28
C ILE A 116 -26.29 -5.62 23.81
N SER A 117 -27.04 -6.53 24.44
CA SER A 117 -27.08 -6.69 25.91
C SER A 117 -25.74 -7.02 26.54
N ASP A 118 -24.86 -7.65 25.76
CA ASP A 118 -23.57 -8.15 26.22
C ASP A 118 -22.43 -7.17 25.91
N LEU A 119 -22.75 -5.99 25.38
CA LEU A 119 -21.78 -4.97 25.01
C LEU A 119 -21.12 -4.37 26.26
N ARG A 120 -19.80 -4.53 26.38
CA ARG A 120 -19.00 -4.01 27.50
C ARG A 120 -18.10 -2.86 27.06
N GLU A 121 -17.85 -1.92 27.98
CA GLU A 121 -16.86 -0.86 27.78
C GLU A 121 -15.44 -1.43 27.94
N ILE A 122 -14.50 -1.04 27.05
CA ILE A 122 -13.16 -1.64 26.99
C ILE A 122 -12.09 -0.62 27.40
N SER A 123 -11.31 -0.95 28.44
CA SER A 123 -10.28 -0.07 29.00
C SER A 123 -9.11 0.20 28.04
N TYR A 124 -8.70 -0.76 27.22
CA TYR A 124 -7.57 -0.61 26.28
C TYR A 124 -7.87 0.35 25.12
N GLN A 125 -9.11 0.41 24.61
CA GLN A 125 -9.46 1.33 23.52
C GLN A 125 -9.25 2.80 23.96
N LYS A 126 -9.56 3.09 25.23
CA LYS A 126 -9.24 4.40 25.84
C LYS A 126 -7.72 4.61 25.88
N SER A 127 -6.94 3.58 26.24
CA SER A 127 -5.47 3.66 26.23
C SER A 127 -4.90 3.96 24.84
N LEU A 128 -5.40 3.31 23.78
CA LEU A 128 -4.98 3.60 22.40
C LEU A 128 -5.21 5.05 22.01
N ILE A 129 -6.43 5.53 22.26
CA ILE A 129 -6.81 6.91 21.94
C ILE A 129 -5.90 7.90 22.68
N VAL A 130 -5.62 7.64 23.96
CA VAL A 130 -4.70 8.47 24.76
C VAL A 130 -3.29 8.44 24.18
N ILE A 131 -2.77 7.26 23.83
CA ILE A 131 -1.44 7.14 23.22
C ILE A 131 -1.39 7.93 21.91
N GLU A 132 -2.37 7.77 21.03
CA GLU A 132 -2.42 8.50 19.76
C GLU A 132 -2.45 10.03 19.94
N GLU A 133 -3.25 10.52 20.90
CA GLU A 133 -3.35 11.93 21.24
C GLU A 133 -2.02 12.47 21.81
N VAL A 134 -1.31 11.69 22.63
CA VAL A 134 0.01 12.09 23.16
C VAL A 134 1.08 12.06 22.07
N LEU A 135 1.11 11.03 21.22
CA LEU A 135 2.05 10.95 20.10
C LEU A 135 1.86 12.14 19.14
N PHE A 136 0.61 12.53 18.87
CA PHE A 136 0.31 13.73 18.11
C PHE A 136 0.79 14.99 18.85
N TYR A 137 0.49 15.14 20.14
CA TYR A 137 0.94 16.25 20.98
C TYR A 137 2.46 16.44 20.96
N ARG A 138 3.24 15.35 21.07
CA ARG A 138 4.71 15.36 21.03
C ARG A 138 5.28 15.92 19.72
N ASN A 139 4.53 15.88 18.62
CA ASN A 139 4.98 16.45 17.33
C ASN A 139 4.94 17.98 17.30
N PHE A 140 4.10 18.63 18.14
CA PHE A 140 3.92 20.09 18.16
C PHE A 140 4.63 20.77 19.33
N ILE A 141 5.06 20.00 20.32
CA ILE A 141 5.68 20.51 21.54
C ILE A 141 7.20 20.30 21.46
N PRO A 142 8.02 21.32 21.78
CA PRO A 142 9.47 21.19 21.85
C PRO A 142 9.91 19.98 22.70
N SER A 143 10.92 19.26 22.23
CA SER A 143 11.35 18.00 22.87
C SER A 143 11.72 18.14 24.33
N VAL A 144 12.30 19.27 24.72
CA VAL A 144 12.64 19.58 26.11
C VAL A 144 11.38 19.59 26.99
N LEU A 145 10.28 20.19 26.53
CA LEU A 145 9.07 20.37 27.35
C LEU A 145 8.34 19.05 27.60
N TRP A 146 8.12 18.24 26.56
CA TRP A 146 7.44 16.95 26.77
C TRP A 146 8.35 15.95 27.50
N LYS A 147 9.68 15.99 27.31
CA LYS A 147 10.62 15.19 28.10
C LYS A 147 10.60 15.57 29.59
N LEU A 148 10.47 16.87 29.91
CA LEU A 148 10.28 17.32 31.29
C LEU A 148 8.93 16.84 31.86
N GLN A 149 7.84 16.96 31.09
CA GLN A 149 6.53 16.42 31.51
C GLN A 149 6.58 14.91 31.77
N LYS A 150 7.32 14.17 30.94
CA LYS A 150 7.57 12.73 31.10
C LYS A 150 8.39 12.45 32.35
N TRP A 151 9.45 13.23 32.61
CA TRP A 151 10.29 13.07 33.79
C TRP A 151 9.52 13.33 35.09
N PHE A 152 8.71 14.38 35.15
CA PHE A 152 7.87 14.70 36.31
C PHE A 152 6.55 13.91 36.37
N LEU A 153 6.23 13.10 35.35
CA LEU A 153 4.96 12.38 35.20
C LEU A 153 3.73 13.29 35.39
N VAL A 154 3.71 14.41 34.67
CA VAL A 154 2.62 15.40 34.69
C VAL A 154 1.95 15.57 33.32
N GLY A 155 0.73 16.11 33.32
CA GLY A 155 0.01 16.44 32.08
C GLY A 155 -0.30 15.22 31.21
N GLN A 156 -0.07 15.34 29.90
CA GLN A 156 -0.36 14.28 28.93
C GLN A 156 0.54 13.06 29.12
N GLU A 157 1.80 13.26 29.51
CA GLU A 157 2.77 12.17 29.70
C GLU A 157 2.40 11.26 30.88
N LYS A 158 1.72 11.78 31.92
CA LYS A 158 1.13 10.95 32.98
C LYS A 158 0.06 10.00 32.43
N LYS A 159 -0.83 10.51 31.57
CA LYS A 159 -1.90 9.72 30.94
C LYS A 159 -1.30 8.68 29.99
N TYR A 160 -0.29 9.07 29.23
CA TYR A 160 0.48 8.18 28.36
C TYR A 160 1.06 7.00 29.14
N LYS A 161 1.73 7.23 30.27
CA LYS A 161 2.31 6.15 31.07
C LYS A 161 1.27 5.11 31.53
N VAL A 162 0.11 5.56 32.03
CA VAL A 162 -0.98 4.66 32.44
C VAL A 162 -1.54 3.88 31.23
N ALA A 163 -1.69 4.56 30.09
CA ALA A 163 -2.17 3.94 28.86
C ALA A 163 -1.18 2.90 28.30
N GLU A 164 0.11 3.23 28.30
CA GLU A 164 1.23 2.37 27.90
C GLU A 164 1.29 1.12 28.78
N GLU A 165 1.26 1.26 30.11
CA GLU A 165 1.28 0.12 31.04
C GLU A 165 0.10 -0.84 30.84
N ASN A 166 -1.10 -0.32 30.60
CA ASN A 166 -2.29 -1.13 30.35
C ASN A 166 -2.19 -1.91 29.03
N LEU A 167 -1.67 -1.27 28.00
CA LEU A 167 -1.54 -1.85 26.67
C LEU A 167 -0.38 -2.85 26.61
N ASP A 168 0.77 -2.50 27.18
CA ASP A 168 1.92 -3.42 27.26
C ASP A 168 1.55 -4.69 28.02
N ARG A 169 0.79 -4.58 29.12
CA ARG A 169 0.27 -5.76 29.84
C ARG A 169 -0.52 -6.68 28.91
N PHE A 170 -1.48 -6.13 28.17
CA PHE A 170 -2.27 -6.89 27.20
C PHE A 170 -1.41 -7.55 26.12
N LEU A 171 -0.43 -6.83 25.56
CA LEU A 171 0.43 -7.36 24.50
C LEU A 171 1.35 -8.46 25.01
N TYR A 172 1.97 -8.29 26.17
CA TYR A 172 2.84 -9.30 26.75
C TYR A 172 2.05 -10.55 27.15
N GLU A 173 0.85 -10.42 27.72
CA GLU A 173 -0.05 -11.54 27.98
C GLU A 173 -0.42 -12.28 26.69
N SER A 174 -0.76 -11.54 25.62
CA SER A 174 -1.11 -12.08 24.30
C SER A 174 0.05 -12.81 23.63
N VAL A 175 1.26 -12.25 23.67
CA VAL A 175 2.49 -12.89 23.15
C VAL A 175 2.81 -14.15 23.97
N THR A 176 2.68 -14.07 25.30
CA THR A 176 2.90 -15.22 26.18
C THR A 176 1.91 -16.34 25.88
N PHE A 177 0.63 -16.02 25.66
CA PHE A 177 -0.38 -16.97 25.24
C PHE A 177 0.00 -17.65 23.92
N ALA A 178 0.34 -16.86 22.89
CA ALA A 178 0.73 -17.38 21.58
C ALA A 178 1.94 -18.33 21.65
N LYS A 179 2.95 -18.00 22.47
CA LYS A 179 4.13 -18.86 22.71
C LYS A 179 3.79 -20.16 23.44
N ARG A 180 2.84 -20.15 24.38
CA ARG A 180 2.43 -21.36 25.13
C ARG A 180 1.67 -22.33 24.23
N GLU A 181 0.76 -21.81 23.42
CA GLU A 181 -0.01 -22.55 22.40
C GLU A 181 0.89 -23.29 21.39
N GLU A 182 2.04 -22.71 21.05
CA GLU A 182 3.03 -23.36 20.17
C GLU A 182 3.73 -24.53 20.86
N LYS A 183 4.22 -24.32 22.09
CA LYS A 183 4.95 -25.35 22.84
C LYS A 183 4.08 -26.56 23.22
N SER A 184 2.79 -26.35 23.49
CA SER A 184 1.88 -27.43 23.86
C SER A 184 1.48 -28.35 22.70
N LYS A 185 1.63 -27.90 21.45
CA LYS A 185 1.20 -28.64 20.25
C LYS A 185 2.37 -29.18 19.41
N CYS A 186 3.59 -28.69 19.64
CA CYS A 186 4.82 -29.22 19.01
C CYS A 186 5.19 -30.65 19.47
N SER A 187 4.43 -31.26 20.39
CA SER A 187 4.60 -32.67 20.80
C SER A 187 3.87 -33.68 19.89
N SER A 188 3.17 -33.24 18.83
CA SER A 188 2.51 -34.13 17.87
C SER A 188 2.72 -33.64 16.42
N SER A 189 3.50 -34.43 15.66
CA SER A 189 3.73 -34.44 14.20
C SER A 189 4.34 -33.20 13.52
N GLU A 190 5.40 -33.45 12.74
CA GLU A 190 6.18 -32.49 11.92
C GLU A 190 5.51 -32.11 10.58
N GLU A 191 4.25 -32.47 10.36
CA GLU A 191 3.52 -32.07 9.16
C GLU A 191 2.83 -30.71 9.38
N MET A 192 3.03 -29.79 8.42
CA MET A 192 2.43 -28.46 8.42
C MET A 192 0.91 -28.56 8.44
N ASP A 193 0.31 -28.36 9.61
CA ASP A 193 -1.11 -28.06 9.67
C ASP A 193 -1.29 -26.56 9.31
N GLU A 194 -1.58 -26.28 8.04
CA GLU A 194 -1.95 -24.94 7.54
C GLU A 194 -3.12 -24.32 8.34
N SER A 195 -3.87 -25.14 9.07
CA SER A 195 -4.99 -24.81 9.93
C SER A 195 -4.66 -23.85 11.10
N TYR A 196 -3.38 -23.69 11.50
CA TYR A 196 -3.03 -22.97 12.74
C TYR A 196 -1.92 -21.91 12.63
N PHE A 197 -1.78 -21.30 11.46
CA PHE A 197 -0.90 -20.16 11.23
C PHE A 197 -1.32 -18.93 12.06
N ASN A 198 -0.38 -18.22 12.68
CA ASN A 198 -0.60 -16.85 13.16
C ASN A 198 0.71 -16.06 13.04
N PHE A 199 0.61 -14.73 13.08
CA PHE A 199 1.76 -13.86 12.81
C PHE A 199 2.90 -14.05 13.82
N VAL A 200 2.59 -14.16 15.11
CA VAL A 200 3.62 -14.36 16.16
C VAL A 200 4.40 -15.65 15.93
N LYS A 201 3.72 -16.76 15.61
CA LYS A 201 4.37 -18.03 15.26
C LYS A 201 5.24 -17.90 14.01
N ALA A 202 4.76 -17.19 12.99
CA ALA A 202 5.53 -16.93 11.78
C ALA A 202 6.83 -16.16 12.09
N LEU A 203 6.75 -15.13 12.93
CA LEU A 203 7.91 -14.36 13.39
C LEU A 203 8.88 -15.20 14.21
N MET A 204 8.39 -16.15 15.01
CA MET A 204 9.24 -17.04 15.78
C MET A 204 10.04 -17.99 14.88
N LYS A 205 9.42 -18.50 13.81
CA LYS A 205 10.07 -19.38 12.81
C LYS A 205 11.03 -18.64 11.89
N GLU A 206 10.69 -17.42 11.45
CA GLU A 206 11.55 -16.63 10.56
C GLU A 206 12.65 -15.86 11.30
N GLY A 207 12.42 -15.51 12.57
CA GLY A 207 13.36 -14.76 13.39
C GLY A 207 14.39 -15.60 14.14
N SER A 208 14.29 -16.93 14.11
CA SER A 208 15.23 -17.82 14.79
C SER A 208 16.50 -18.04 13.95
N GLY A 209 17.55 -17.28 14.28
CA GLY A 209 18.90 -17.87 14.35
C GLY A 209 19.02 -18.79 15.57
N ASN A 210 20.21 -19.36 15.82
CA ASN A 210 20.47 -20.28 16.95
C ASN A 210 20.15 -19.72 18.36
N GLU A 211 19.81 -18.44 18.50
CA GLU A 211 19.34 -17.82 19.75
C GLU A 211 17.87 -17.37 19.56
N GLY A 212 16.95 -17.93 20.36
CA GLY A 212 15.51 -17.70 20.19
C GLY A 212 15.07 -16.23 20.22
N VAL A 213 13.89 -15.96 19.64
CA VAL A 213 13.34 -14.60 19.49
C VAL A 213 12.91 -13.99 20.84
N SER A 214 13.35 -12.76 21.13
CA SER A 214 12.99 -12.06 22.37
C SER A 214 11.51 -11.67 22.44
N GLU A 215 10.92 -11.68 23.65
CA GLU A 215 9.51 -11.29 23.85
C GLU A 215 9.24 -9.83 23.51
N LYS A 216 10.22 -8.95 23.76
CA LYS A 216 10.14 -7.55 23.36
C LYS A 216 10.07 -7.43 21.83
N TYR A 217 10.86 -8.21 21.09
CA TYR A 217 10.80 -8.21 19.63
C TYR A 217 9.41 -8.65 19.12
N LEU A 218 8.86 -9.73 19.68
CA LEU A 218 7.51 -10.18 19.32
C LEU A 218 6.45 -9.14 19.65
N ARG A 219 6.53 -8.53 20.85
CA ARG A 219 5.64 -7.45 21.29
C ARG A 219 5.65 -6.27 20.31
N ASP A 220 6.84 -5.76 19.99
CA ASP A 220 7.01 -4.54 19.17
C ASP A 220 6.48 -4.75 17.73
N ASN A 221 6.72 -5.93 17.15
CA ASN A 221 6.23 -6.27 15.82
C ASN A 221 4.72 -6.61 15.80
N ALA A 222 4.22 -7.31 16.81
CA ALA A 222 2.79 -7.59 16.96
C ALA A 222 1.98 -6.31 17.14
N LEU A 223 2.48 -5.37 17.96
CA LEU A 223 1.88 -4.04 18.13
C LEU A 223 1.78 -3.27 16.81
N SER A 224 2.84 -3.32 15.99
CA SER A 224 2.87 -2.66 14.69
C SER A 224 1.75 -3.18 13.77
N LEU A 225 1.54 -4.49 13.73
CA LEU A 225 0.49 -5.09 12.90
C LEU A 225 -0.91 -4.90 13.49
N LEU A 226 -1.05 -4.98 14.81
CA LEU A 226 -2.30 -4.73 15.54
C LEU A 226 -2.86 -3.34 15.26
N LEU A 227 -2.00 -2.32 15.32
CA LEU A 227 -2.40 -0.94 15.04
C LEU A 227 -2.68 -0.70 13.56
N ALA A 228 -1.85 -1.27 12.68
CA ALA A 228 -2.02 -1.11 11.23
C ALA A 228 -3.31 -1.75 10.70
N GLY A 229 -3.77 -2.86 11.30
CA GLY A 229 -4.95 -3.61 10.86
C GLY A 229 -6.25 -3.29 11.60
N ASN A 230 -6.23 -2.47 12.67
CA ASN A 230 -7.42 -2.19 13.46
C ASN A 230 -8.07 -0.83 13.13
N GLY A 231 -7.54 0.26 13.71
CA GLY A 231 -8.18 1.59 13.64
C GLY A 231 -8.28 2.18 12.23
N THR A 232 -7.41 1.71 11.33
CA THR A 232 -7.39 2.13 9.92
C THR A 232 -8.64 1.69 9.17
N LEU A 233 -9.01 0.41 9.29
CA LEU A 233 -10.13 -0.21 8.60
C LEU A 233 -11.48 0.26 9.15
N SER A 234 -11.60 0.33 10.48
CA SER A 234 -12.83 0.78 11.12
C SER A 234 -13.18 2.21 10.75
N SER A 235 -12.18 3.11 10.70
CA SER A 235 -12.37 4.48 10.23
C SER A 235 -12.71 4.55 8.73
N SER A 236 -11.99 3.84 7.85
CA SER A 236 -12.27 3.81 6.41
C SER A 236 -13.71 3.39 6.11
N LEU A 237 -14.16 2.31 6.76
CA LEU A 237 -15.53 1.81 6.63
C LEU A 237 -16.56 2.80 7.17
N SER A 238 -16.27 3.47 8.29
CA SER A 238 -17.19 4.45 8.88
C SER A 238 -17.43 5.64 7.95
N TRP A 239 -16.37 6.18 7.34
CA TRP A 239 -16.50 7.23 6.32
C TRP A 239 -17.21 6.74 5.07
N PHE A 240 -16.93 5.50 4.65
CA PHE A 240 -17.62 4.89 3.52
C PHE A 240 -19.13 4.78 3.77
N PHE A 241 -19.57 4.24 4.90
CA PHE A 241 -21.00 4.14 5.22
C PHE A 241 -21.67 5.51 5.38
N TRP A 242 -20.97 6.49 5.95
CA TRP A 242 -21.48 7.86 6.02
C TRP A 242 -21.66 8.48 4.61
N LEU A 243 -20.70 8.29 3.70
CA LEU A 243 -20.82 8.77 2.33
C LEU A 243 -21.93 8.03 1.56
N VAL A 244 -22.04 6.71 1.69
CA VAL A 244 -23.07 5.93 0.98
C VAL A 244 -24.48 6.29 1.47
N SER A 245 -24.68 6.39 2.79
CA SER A 245 -25.99 6.77 3.37
C SER A 245 -26.46 8.18 3.00
N THR A 246 -25.53 9.08 2.69
CA THR A 246 -25.85 10.43 2.20
C THR A 246 -25.97 10.51 0.68
N HIS A 247 -25.72 9.41 -0.05
CA HIS A 247 -25.78 9.34 -1.52
C HIS A 247 -26.61 8.11 -1.98
N PRO A 248 -27.96 8.17 -1.94
CA PRO A 248 -28.83 7.02 -2.23
C PRO A 248 -28.65 6.41 -3.63
N ILE A 249 -28.23 7.21 -4.61
CA ILE A 249 -27.94 6.72 -5.97
C ILE A 249 -26.72 5.81 -5.97
N VAL A 250 -25.69 6.14 -5.18
CA VAL A 250 -24.50 5.31 -5.01
C VAL A 250 -24.86 4.02 -4.27
N GLU A 251 -25.63 4.12 -3.19
CA GLU A 251 -26.14 2.95 -2.45
C GLU A 251 -26.91 2.00 -3.39
N ALA A 252 -27.84 2.52 -4.19
CA ALA A 252 -28.64 1.72 -5.12
C ALA A 252 -27.78 0.99 -6.16
N LYS A 253 -26.74 1.64 -6.70
CA LYS A 253 -25.81 1.01 -7.65
C LYS A 253 -24.98 -0.10 -7.00
N ILE A 254 -24.48 0.11 -5.78
CA ILE A 254 -23.74 -0.91 -5.03
C ILE A 254 -24.65 -2.13 -4.75
N ILE A 255 -25.89 -1.88 -4.33
CA ILE A 255 -26.85 -2.95 -4.04
C ILE A 255 -27.20 -3.74 -5.29
N GLN A 256 -27.37 -3.06 -6.43
CA GLN A 256 -27.61 -3.71 -7.71
C GLN A 256 -26.41 -4.58 -8.12
N GLU A 257 -25.18 -4.07 -7.97
CA GLU A 257 -23.96 -4.83 -8.22
C GLU A 257 -23.84 -6.08 -7.33
N ILE A 258 -24.17 -5.97 -6.04
CA ILE A 258 -24.18 -7.11 -5.11
C ILE A 258 -25.21 -8.14 -5.54
N LYS A 259 -26.42 -7.69 -5.93
CA LYS A 259 -27.49 -8.57 -6.39
C LYS A 259 -27.09 -9.37 -7.62
N ASP A 260 -26.42 -8.73 -8.56
CA ASP A 260 -26.07 -9.34 -9.85
C ASP A 260 -24.89 -10.32 -9.73
N ASN A 261 -23.99 -10.11 -8.76
CA ASN A 261 -22.74 -10.88 -8.66
C ASN A 261 -22.67 -11.86 -7.47
N CYS A 262 -23.36 -11.60 -6.36
CA CYS A 262 -23.17 -12.34 -5.10
C CYS A 262 -24.36 -13.19 -4.67
N VAL A 263 -25.54 -13.02 -5.29
CA VAL A 263 -26.77 -13.69 -4.84
C VAL A 263 -27.07 -14.88 -5.75
N SER A 264 -26.56 -16.06 -5.39
CA SER A 264 -26.93 -17.33 -6.02
C SER A 264 -28.13 -17.99 -5.29
N LYS A 265 -28.92 -18.80 -6.00
CA LYS A 265 -30.12 -19.46 -5.43
C LYS A 265 -29.82 -20.69 -4.56
N HIS A 266 -28.59 -21.19 -4.53
CA HIS A 266 -28.28 -22.54 -4.05
C HIS A 266 -27.20 -22.62 -2.95
N GLU A 267 -26.55 -21.52 -2.58
CA GLU A 267 -25.48 -21.51 -1.57
C GLU A 267 -25.70 -20.46 -0.47
N ASN A 268 -24.97 -20.58 0.65
CA ASN A 268 -24.87 -19.51 1.63
C ASN A 268 -24.34 -18.24 0.92
N TRP A 269 -25.20 -17.22 0.83
CA TRP A 269 -24.90 -15.98 0.12
C TRP A 269 -23.61 -15.29 0.61
N ILE A 270 -23.20 -15.50 1.86
CA ILE A 270 -21.97 -14.92 2.41
C ILE A 270 -20.75 -15.63 1.82
N THR A 271 -20.80 -16.95 1.64
CA THR A 271 -19.77 -17.70 0.91
C THR A 271 -19.66 -17.19 -0.53
N SER A 272 -20.79 -17.14 -1.24
CA SER A 272 -20.84 -16.68 -2.63
C SER A 272 -20.35 -15.23 -2.79
N MET A 273 -20.70 -14.36 -1.84
CA MET A 273 -20.20 -12.98 -1.77
C MET A 273 -18.68 -12.93 -1.61
N VAL A 274 -18.11 -13.74 -0.71
CA VAL A 274 -16.66 -13.79 -0.47
C VAL A 274 -15.90 -14.28 -1.70
N GLU A 275 -16.46 -15.24 -2.44
CA GLU A 275 -15.86 -15.77 -3.67
C GLU A 275 -16.00 -14.82 -4.87
N SER A 276 -17.00 -13.93 -4.84
CA SER A 276 -17.29 -12.98 -5.92
C SER A 276 -16.86 -11.55 -5.60
N LEU A 277 -15.98 -11.35 -4.61
CA LEU A 277 -15.54 -10.00 -4.22
C LEU A 277 -14.84 -9.29 -5.37
N ASP A 278 -14.06 -9.98 -6.20
CA ASP A 278 -13.37 -9.44 -7.38
C ASP A 278 -14.32 -8.74 -8.35
N LYS A 279 -15.55 -9.25 -8.50
CA LYS A 279 -16.60 -8.71 -9.38
C LYS A 279 -17.26 -7.42 -8.86
N LEU A 280 -17.10 -7.09 -7.58
CA LEU A 280 -17.66 -5.88 -6.96
C LEU A 280 -16.80 -4.64 -7.28
N VAL A 281 -16.82 -4.23 -8.55
CA VAL A 281 -15.99 -3.15 -9.12
C VAL A 281 -16.47 -1.78 -8.64
N TYR A 282 -17.76 -1.49 -8.73
CA TYR A 282 -18.35 -0.24 -8.32
C TYR A 282 -18.22 -0.02 -6.81
N LEU A 283 -18.43 -1.07 -6.00
CA LEU A 283 -18.14 -1.04 -4.56
C LEU A 283 -16.67 -0.71 -4.29
N HIS A 284 -15.73 -1.32 -5.01
CA HIS A 284 -14.30 -1.02 -4.87
C HIS A 284 -14.02 0.44 -5.21
N GLY A 285 -14.58 0.96 -6.31
CA GLY A 285 -14.49 2.37 -6.69
C GLY A 285 -15.06 3.32 -5.62
N ALA A 286 -16.18 2.96 -4.99
CA ALA A 286 -16.79 3.74 -3.91
C ALA A 286 -15.93 3.75 -2.63
N ILE A 287 -15.28 2.63 -2.30
CA ILE A 287 -14.31 2.55 -1.19
C ILE A 287 -13.09 3.43 -1.50
N CYS A 288 -12.54 3.37 -2.72
CA CYS A 288 -11.43 4.22 -3.15
C CYS A 288 -11.78 5.71 -3.10
N GLU A 289 -12.97 6.09 -3.58
CA GLU A 289 -13.44 7.48 -3.54
C GLU A 289 -13.68 7.96 -2.11
N SER A 290 -14.19 7.09 -1.23
CA SER A 290 -14.31 7.37 0.20
C SER A 290 -12.96 7.68 0.82
N MET A 291 -11.95 6.83 0.60
CA MET A 291 -10.60 7.03 1.14
C MET A 291 -9.84 8.20 0.47
N ARG A 292 -10.22 8.60 -0.75
CA ARG A 292 -9.69 9.82 -1.38
C ARG A 292 -10.16 11.06 -0.62
N LEU A 293 -11.45 11.10 -0.27
CA LEU A 293 -12.03 12.20 0.50
C LEU A 293 -11.64 12.11 1.99
N TYR A 294 -11.63 10.93 2.59
CA TYR A 294 -11.37 10.76 4.01
C TYR A 294 -10.28 9.72 4.22
N PRO A 295 -9.02 10.05 3.86
CA PRO A 295 -7.90 9.15 4.13
C PRO A 295 -7.72 9.00 5.63
N THR A 296 -7.59 7.76 6.09
CA THR A 296 -7.48 7.46 7.52
C THR A 296 -6.26 8.12 8.15
N VAL A 297 -5.15 8.21 7.42
CA VAL A 297 -3.98 9.00 7.82
C VAL A 297 -3.99 10.31 7.01
N PRO A 298 -4.22 11.48 7.64
CA PRO A 298 -4.47 12.72 6.90
C PRO A 298 -3.22 13.43 6.39
N PHE A 299 -2.04 13.12 6.94
CA PHE A 299 -0.76 13.70 6.55
C PHE A 299 0.39 12.72 6.84
N GLU A 300 1.48 12.87 6.10
CA GLU A 300 2.73 12.13 6.33
C GLU A 300 3.84 13.08 6.74
N LEU A 301 4.68 12.63 7.66
CA LEU A 301 5.86 13.35 8.15
C LEU A 301 7.13 12.58 7.78
N ILE A 302 8.06 13.30 7.17
CA ILE A 302 9.36 12.80 6.73
C ILE A 302 10.43 13.89 6.91
N SER A 303 11.69 13.53 6.77
CA SER A 303 12.82 14.45 6.85
C SER A 303 13.81 14.20 5.72
N ALA A 304 14.32 15.27 5.13
CA ALA A 304 15.43 15.19 4.20
C ALA A 304 16.73 14.84 4.94
N ILE A 305 17.50 13.88 4.43
CA ILE A 305 18.80 13.48 4.97
C ILE A 305 19.89 14.38 4.41
N LYS A 306 19.84 14.65 3.11
CA LYS A 306 20.74 15.56 2.38
C LYS A 306 19.91 16.65 1.69
N SER A 307 20.59 17.72 1.28
CA SER A 307 19.97 18.80 0.51
C SER A 307 19.37 18.24 -0.78
N ASP A 308 18.22 18.77 -1.19
CA ASP A 308 17.56 18.39 -2.44
C ASP A 308 16.81 19.59 -3.04
N ILE A 309 16.52 19.52 -4.34
CA ILE A 309 15.65 20.48 -5.03
C ILE A 309 14.42 19.73 -5.49
N LEU A 310 13.25 20.11 -4.95
CA LEU A 310 11.99 19.48 -5.31
C LEU A 310 11.63 19.77 -6.78
N PRO A 311 10.81 18.94 -7.43
CA PRO A 311 10.33 19.17 -8.79
C PRO A 311 9.64 20.52 -9.04
N SER A 312 9.22 21.23 -8.00
CA SER A 312 8.67 22.60 -8.12
C SER A 312 9.72 23.70 -8.04
N GLY A 313 10.98 23.36 -7.74
CA GLY A 313 12.13 24.25 -7.70
C GLY A 313 12.54 24.69 -6.30
N GLU A 314 11.81 24.32 -5.25
CA GLU A 314 12.14 24.65 -3.88
C GLU A 314 13.33 23.84 -3.38
N ASN A 315 14.24 24.52 -2.68
CA ASN A 315 15.40 23.90 -2.06
C ASN A 315 15.06 23.42 -0.65
N VAL A 316 15.31 22.15 -0.39
CA VAL A 316 15.14 21.50 0.91
C VAL A 316 16.52 21.27 1.50
N SER A 317 16.79 21.86 2.67
CA SER A 317 18.06 21.67 3.38
C SER A 317 18.05 20.36 4.19
N PRO A 318 19.22 19.81 4.57
CA PRO A 318 19.30 18.62 5.41
C PRO A 318 18.54 18.83 6.73
N ASN A 319 17.92 17.77 7.24
CA ASN A 319 17.10 17.77 8.47
C ASN A 319 15.84 18.65 8.42
N THR A 320 15.45 19.14 7.23
CA THR A 320 14.16 19.81 7.06
C THR A 320 13.05 18.77 7.15
N LYS A 321 12.13 18.95 8.11
CA LYS A 321 10.89 18.19 8.19
C LYS A 321 9.94 18.63 7.10
N LEU A 322 9.45 17.68 6.30
CA LEU A 322 8.43 17.91 5.28
C LEU A 322 7.14 17.20 5.72
N ILE A 323 6.02 17.91 5.56
CA ILE A 323 4.68 17.39 5.80
C ILE A 323 3.89 17.56 4.52
N TYR A 324 3.29 16.48 4.02
CA TYR A 324 2.32 16.56 2.94
C TYR A 324 0.97 16.00 3.41
N SER A 325 -0.11 16.72 3.10
CA SER A 325 -1.46 16.36 3.52
C SER A 325 -2.14 15.50 2.45
N LEU A 326 -2.39 14.25 2.79
CA LEU A 326 -3.16 13.31 1.97
C LEU A 326 -4.60 13.80 1.82
N TYR A 327 -5.18 14.33 2.90
CA TYR A 327 -6.53 14.90 2.92
C TYR A 327 -6.69 16.09 1.95
N ALA A 328 -5.70 16.99 1.92
CA ALA A 328 -5.70 18.11 0.99
C ALA A 328 -5.48 17.64 -0.45
N MET A 329 -4.51 16.75 -0.68
CA MET A 329 -4.23 16.20 -2.01
C MET A 329 -5.45 15.52 -2.63
N GLY A 330 -6.25 14.83 -1.82
CA GLY A 330 -7.53 14.26 -2.24
C GLY A 330 -8.48 15.31 -2.82
N ARG A 331 -8.44 16.57 -2.38
CA ARG A 331 -9.36 17.65 -2.76
C ARG A 331 -8.77 18.73 -3.65
N MET A 332 -7.54 18.55 -4.14
CA MET A 332 -6.91 19.55 -5.00
C MET A 332 -7.48 19.46 -6.42
N GLU A 333 -8.11 20.55 -6.89
CA GLU A 333 -8.62 20.68 -8.25
C GLU A 333 -7.55 20.38 -9.31
N LYS A 334 -6.32 20.87 -9.09
CA LYS A 334 -5.18 20.59 -9.98
C LYS A 334 -4.86 19.08 -10.13
N ILE A 335 -5.25 18.25 -9.17
CA ILE A 335 -5.00 16.80 -9.16
C ILE A 335 -6.22 16.01 -9.66
N TRP A 336 -7.42 16.43 -9.23
CA TRP A 336 -8.66 15.66 -9.37
C TRP A 336 -9.72 16.29 -10.28
N GLY A 337 -9.53 17.52 -10.75
CA GLY A 337 -10.49 18.27 -11.56
C GLY A 337 -11.46 19.09 -10.71
N GLU A 338 -12.39 19.79 -11.38
CA GLU A 338 -13.39 20.68 -10.75
C GLU A 338 -14.32 19.92 -9.78
N ASP A 339 -14.59 18.64 -10.06
CA ASP A 339 -15.42 17.77 -9.22
C ASP A 339 -14.64 17.11 -8.06
N CYS A 340 -13.48 17.68 -7.66
CA CYS A 340 -12.62 17.11 -6.61
C CYS A 340 -13.28 17.03 -5.22
N MET A 341 -14.34 17.80 -4.98
CA MET A 341 -15.08 17.79 -3.71
C MET A 341 -16.25 16.80 -3.70
N GLU A 342 -16.64 16.26 -4.86
CA GLU A 342 -17.78 15.36 -5.00
C GLU A 342 -17.40 13.93 -4.62
N PHE A 343 -18.35 13.18 -4.04
CA PHE A 343 -18.24 11.74 -3.87
C PHE A 343 -18.75 11.03 -5.13
N LYS A 344 -17.81 10.69 -6.03
CA LYS A 344 -18.10 10.14 -7.36
C LYS A 344 -17.33 8.84 -7.62
N PRO A 345 -17.88 7.67 -7.21
CA PRO A 345 -17.27 6.37 -7.46
C PRO A 345 -16.97 6.08 -8.94
N GLU A 346 -17.73 6.67 -9.86
CA GLU A 346 -17.56 6.54 -11.31
C GLU A 346 -16.17 6.97 -11.79
N ARG A 347 -15.45 7.78 -11.01
CA ARG A 347 -14.06 8.17 -11.29
C ARG A 347 -13.11 6.98 -11.36
N TRP A 348 -13.46 5.89 -10.70
CA TRP A 348 -12.66 4.68 -10.58
C TRP A 348 -13.13 3.58 -11.51
N VAL A 349 -14.22 3.78 -12.26
CA VAL A 349 -14.85 2.76 -13.09
C VAL A 349 -14.83 3.22 -14.55
N SER A 350 -14.23 2.41 -15.40
CA SER A 350 -14.19 2.66 -16.85
C SER A 350 -15.56 2.45 -17.48
N GLU A 351 -15.77 2.97 -18.68
CA GLU A 351 -16.99 2.74 -19.47
C GLU A 351 -17.27 1.25 -19.70
N ARG A 352 -16.24 0.40 -19.67
CA ARG A 352 -16.33 -1.05 -19.81
C ARG A 352 -16.58 -1.79 -18.49
N GLY A 353 -16.75 -1.08 -17.37
CA GLY A 353 -17.01 -1.68 -16.07
C GLY A 353 -15.78 -2.28 -15.37
N HIS A 354 -14.56 -1.88 -15.74
CA HIS A 354 -13.32 -2.27 -15.05
C HIS A 354 -12.78 -1.14 -14.17
N ILE A 355 -12.03 -1.48 -13.12
CA ILE A 355 -11.31 -0.48 -12.31
C ILE A 355 -10.29 0.28 -13.16
N ILE A 356 -10.32 1.61 -13.07
CA ILE A 356 -9.32 2.49 -13.64
C ILE A 356 -8.11 2.52 -12.72
N HIS A 357 -6.93 2.22 -13.26
CA HIS A 357 -5.68 2.39 -12.53
C HIS A 357 -5.41 3.88 -12.29
N VAL A 358 -5.29 4.25 -11.02
CA VAL A 358 -4.87 5.60 -10.59
C VAL A 358 -3.50 5.47 -9.92
N PRO A 359 -2.48 6.23 -10.36
CA PRO A 359 -1.16 6.15 -9.77
C PRO A 359 -1.18 6.38 -8.26
N SER A 360 -0.41 5.60 -7.50
CA SER A 360 -0.40 5.65 -6.03
C SER A 360 0.01 7.01 -5.45
N TYR A 361 0.89 7.75 -6.13
CA TYR A 361 1.25 9.12 -5.71
C TYR A 361 0.14 10.16 -5.97
N LYS A 362 -0.89 9.81 -6.75
CA LYS A 362 -2.13 10.59 -6.92
C LYS A 362 -3.18 10.13 -5.90
N PHE A 363 -3.36 8.82 -5.75
CA PHE A 363 -4.21 8.20 -4.73
C PHE A 363 -3.37 7.60 -3.59
N ILE A 364 -3.02 8.46 -2.65
CA ILE A 364 -2.00 8.15 -1.63
C ILE A 364 -2.57 7.56 -0.33
N ALA A 365 -3.82 7.09 -0.32
CA ALA A 365 -4.47 6.56 0.89
C ALA A 365 -3.71 5.36 1.51
N PHE A 366 -2.99 4.59 0.70
CA PHE A 366 -2.11 3.50 1.13
C PHE A 366 -0.62 3.85 1.05
N ASN A 367 -0.29 5.14 1.04
CA ASN A 367 1.04 5.67 0.74
C ASN A 367 1.54 5.25 -0.67
N THR A 368 2.79 5.52 -1.02
CA THR A 368 3.37 5.26 -2.34
C THR A 368 4.85 4.87 -2.23
N GLY A 369 5.39 4.23 -3.27
CA GLY A 369 6.81 3.86 -3.33
C GLY A 369 7.17 2.77 -2.32
N PRO A 370 8.44 2.67 -1.87
CA PRO A 370 8.89 1.60 -0.98
C PRO A 370 8.13 1.52 0.35
N ARG A 371 7.50 2.62 0.81
CA ARG A 371 6.69 2.66 2.04
C ARG A 371 5.20 2.43 1.79
N SER A 372 4.80 1.96 0.61
CA SER A 372 3.42 1.54 0.33
C SER A 372 2.92 0.53 1.37
N CYS A 373 1.63 0.60 1.70
CA CYS A 373 1.02 -0.28 2.69
C CYS A 373 1.07 -1.74 2.23
N MET A 374 1.68 -2.61 3.04
CA MET A 374 1.74 -4.06 2.74
C MET A 374 0.38 -4.76 2.92
N GLY A 375 -0.54 -4.15 3.66
CA GLY A 375 -1.88 -4.69 3.92
C GLY A 375 -2.94 -4.19 2.95
N LYS A 376 -2.58 -3.51 1.85
CA LYS A 376 -3.53 -2.86 0.92
C LYS A 376 -4.59 -3.84 0.41
N ASP A 377 -4.19 -4.98 -0.15
CA ASP A 377 -5.13 -5.90 -0.78
C ASP A 377 -6.00 -6.63 0.24
N LEU A 378 -5.41 -7.05 1.36
CA LEU A 378 -6.14 -7.61 2.51
C LEU A 378 -7.17 -6.61 3.06
N SER A 379 -6.81 -5.33 3.13
CA SER A 379 -7.71 -4.26 3.55
C SER A 379 -8.90 -4.14 2.61
N PHE A 380 -8.69 -4.16 1.29
CA PHE A 380 -9.79 -4.13 0.32
C PHE A 380 -10.69 -5.36 0.43
N VAL A 381 -10.13 -6.55 0.62
CA VAL A 381 -10.92 -7.78 0.85
C VAL A 381 -11.84 -7.59 2.06
N GLN A 382 -11.28 -7.22 3.22
CA GLN A 382 -12.09 -7.09 4.44
C GLN A 382 -13.12 -5.95 4.34
N MET A 383 -12.73 -4.80 3.77
CA MET A 383 -13.66 -3.68 3.58
C MET A 383 -14.81 -4.05 2.63
N LYS A 384 -14.54 -4.75 1.51
CA LYS A 384 -15.57 -5.18 0.57
C LYS A 384 -16.49 -6.22 1.20
N MET A 385 -15.95 -7.17 1.97
CA MET A 385 -16.77 -8.16 2.71
C MET A 385 -17.75 -7.48 3.67
N VAL A 386 -17.27 -6.55 4.49
CA VAL A 386 -18.11 -5.85 5.48
C VAL A 386 -19.13 -4.94 4.78
N ALA A 387 -18.68 -4.14 3.80
CA ALA A 387 -19.54 -3.23 3.06
C ALA A 387 -20.65 -3.96 2.31
N ALA A 388 -20.32 -5.00 1.54
CA ALA A 388 -21.29 -5.77 0.79
C ALA A 388 -22.29 -6.45 1.72
N ALA A 389 -21.84 -7.06 2.82
CA ALA A 389 -22.72 -7.78 3.72
C ALA A 389 -23.70 -6.85 4.46
N LEU A 390 -23.22 -5.69 4.93
CA LEU A 390 -24.05 -4.74 5.64
C LEU A 390 -25.04 -4.03 4.70
N LEU A 391 -24.61 -3.56 3.52
CA LEU A 391 -25.50 -2.89 2.56
C LEU A 391 -26.53 -3.84 1.93
N TRP A 392 -26.21 -5.14 1.85
CA TRP A 392 -27.15 -6.13 1.34
C TRP A 392 -28.30 -6.39 2.33
N LYS A 393 -27.97 -6.60 3.61
CA LYS A 393 -28.94 -6.97 4.64
C LYS A 393 -29.66 -5.79 5.30
N PHE A 394 -29.01 -4.64 5.35
CA PHE A 394 -29.44 -3.53 6.18
C PHE A 394 -29.48 -2.24 5.38
N HIS A 395 -30.42 -1.37 5.72
CA HIS A 395 -30.39 0.02 5.29
C HIS A 395 -29.85 0.87 6.44
N ILE A 396 -28.78 1.61 6.18
CA ILE A 396 -28.02 2.34 7.21
C ILE A 396 -28.33 3.84 7.08
N GLN A 397 -28.85 4.46 8.14
CA GLN A 397 -29.29 5.87 8.16
C GLN A 397 -28.60 6.69 9.24
N VAL A 398 -28.06 7.85 8.86
CA VAL A 398 -27.36 8.77 9.78
C VAL A 398 -28.40 9.36 10.71
N VAL A 399 -28.11 9.42 12.01
CA VAL A 399 -28.95 10.16 12.94
C VAL A 399 -29.03 11.64 12.51
N GLU A 400 -30.26 12.16 12.47
CA GLU A 400 -30.53 13.50 11.96
C GLU A 400 -29.77 14.56 12.78
N GLY A 401 -29.16 15.53 12.08
CA GLY A 401 -28.41 16.62 12.72
C GLY A 401 -27.03 16.25 13.27
N HIS A 402 -26.54 15.02 13.08
CA HIS A 402 -25.21 14.63 13.57
C HIS A 402 -24.07 15.37 12.84
N PRO A 403 -23.15 16.05 13.55
CA PRO A 403 -22.02 16.73 12.92
C PRO A 403 -20.96 15.72 12.46
N ALA A 404 -20.95 15.40 11.17
CA ALA A 404 -19.89 14.60 10.55
C ALA A 404 -18.65 15.45 10.26
N GLN A 405 -17.75 15.55 11.23
CA GLN A 405 -16.50 16.30 11.07
C GLN A 405 -15.27 15.41 11.31
N PRO A 406 -14.23 15.52 10.46
CA PRO A 406 -12.96 14.82 10.69
C PRO A 406 -12.23 15.40 11.89
N ARG A 407 -11.82 14.54 12.84
CA ARG A 407 -10.92 14.92 13.93
C ARG A 407 -9.47 14.91 13.45
N PHE A 408 -8.93 16.09 13.13
CA PHE A 408 -7.53 16.26 12.72
C PHE A 408 -6.51 16.20 13.86
N LEU A 409 -6.97 16.20 15.12
CA LEU A 409 -6.11 16.14 16.33
C LEU A 409 -5.63 14.71 16.68
N ARG A 410 -5.83 13.75 15.77
CA ARG A 410 -5.47 12.34 15.97
C ARG A 410 -4.60 11.85 14.82
N LEU A 411 -3.77 10.85 15.12
CA LEU A 411 -3.00 10.12 14.10
C LEU A 411 -3.92 9.52 13.02
N TYR A 412 -5.09 9.04 13.43
CA TYR A 412 -6.14 8.56 12.54
C TYR A 412 -7.33 9.54 12.49
N GLN A 413 -7.82 9.86 11.29
CA GLN A 413 -9.09 10.55 11.14
C GLN A 413 -10.19 9.65 11.67
N SER A 414 -10.82 10.05 12.77
CA SER A 414 -11.99 9.40 13.34
C SER A 414 -13.17 10.34 13.21
N LEU A 415 -14.36 9.80 12.95
CA LEU A 415 -15.59 10.56 13.10
C LEU A 415 -15.82 10.84 14.59
N SER A 416 -16.40 11.98 14.93
CA SER A 416 -16.86 12.23 16.30
C SER A 416 -18.02 11.29 16.60
N LYS A 417 -17.83 10.40 17.61
CA LYS A 417 -18.83 9.51 18.26
C LYS A 417 -20.17 9.57 17.53
N ILE A 418 -20.35 8.74 16.52
CA ILE A 418 -21.62 8.77 15.81
C ILE A 418 -22.55 7.86 16.58
N HIS A 419 -23.74 8.31 16.95
CA HIS A 419 -24.82 7.39 17.29
C HIS A 419 -25.48 7.04 15.95
N TRP A 420 -25.60 5.76 15.62
CA TRP A 420 -26.16 5.25 14.36
C TRP A 420 -27.21 4.21 14.62
N VAL A 421 -28.10 4.00 13.65
CA VAL A 421 -28.91 2.79 13.44
C VAL A 421 -30.31 2.82 14.06
N THR A 422 -31.28 3.33 13.31
CA THR A 422 -32.51 2.56 13.10
C THR A 422 -32.28 1.67 11.88
N CYS A 423 -32.03 0.39 12.11
CA CYS A 423 -31.96 -0.57 11.02
C CYS A 423 -33.34 -1.18 10.86
N TYR A 424 -33.86 -1.18 9.65
CA TYR A 424 -35.05 -1.95 9.30
C TYR A 424 -34.62 -3.12 8.42
N GLN A 425 -35.01 -4.33 8.81
CA GLN A 425 -34.90 -5.50 7.95
C GLN A 425 -36.00 -5.44 6.88
N VAL A 426 -35.72 -4.84 5.72
CA VAL A 426 -36.74 -4.60 4.67
C VAL A 426 -36.42 -5.34 3.37
N ARG A 427 -36.12 -6.64 3.37
CA ARG A 427 -36.02 -7.39 2.11
C ARG A 427 -36.63 -8.80 2.17
N GLY A 428 -37.92 -8.84 2.50
CA GLY A 428 -38.82 -9.90 2.05
C GLY A 428 -39.37 -9.58 0.66
N TRP A 429 -39.44 -10.59 -0.21
CA TRP A 429 -39.96 -10.54 -1.59
C TRP A 429 -41.38 -9.95 -1.71
N CYS A 430 -41.57 -8.87 -2.48
CA CYS A 430 -42.78 -8.62 -3.31
C CYS A 430 -42.62 -7.41 -4.27
N PRO A 431 -43.37 -7.36 -5.39
CA PRO A 431 -43.09 -6.52 -6.57
C PRO A 431 -43.72 -5.11 -6.54
N SER A 432 -43.16 -4.25 -7.40
CA SER A 432 -43.35 -2.81 -7.64
C SER A 432 -44.78 -2.33 -8.00
N PRO A 433 -45.00 -1.03 -8.33
CA PRO A 433 -45.19 0.11 -7.43
C PRO A 433 -46.56 0.80 -7.68
N ARG A 434 -46.99 1.74 -6.83
CA ARG A 434 -48.08 2.66 -7.19
C ARG A 434 -47.68 4.12 -7.03
N GLN A 435 -47.99 4.86 -8.09
CA GLN A 435 -47.78 6.28 -8.31
C GLN A 435 -48.64 7.16 -7.40
N GLY A 436 -48.10 8.31 -7.01
CA GLY A 436 -48.84 9.45 -6.46
C GLY A 436 -48.06 10.75 -6.71
N ARG A 437 -48.70 11.71 -7.39
CA ARG A 437 -48.17 12.96 -7.97
C ARG A 437 -48.25 14.16 -6.98
N PRO A 438 -47.80 15.39 -7.34
CA PRO A 438 -46.98 16.25 -6.48
C PRO A 438 -47.67 17.53 -5.96
N SER A 439 -47.03 18.19 -5.00
CA SER A 439 -47.08 19.64 -4.76
C SER A 439 -45.72 20.04 -4.15
N GLY A 440 -45.05 21.15 -4.45
CA GLY A 440 -45.43 22.37 -5.12
C GLY A 440 -45.13 23.56 -4.22
N SER A 441 -43.87 24.02 -4.16
CA SER A 441 -43.57 25.44 -3.91
C SER A 441 -42.15 25.79 -4.38
N LYS A 442 -42.09 26.67 -5.38
CA LYS A 442 -40.90 27.43 -5.73
C LYS A 442 -40.80 28.62 -4.77
N SER A 443 -39.62 28.85 -4.23
CA SER A 443 -39.25 30.13 -3.63
C SER A 443 -37.82 30.46 -4.02
N THR A 444 -37.71 31.46 -4.87
CA THR A 444 -36.49 32.17 -5.31
C THR A 444 -35.89 32.97 -4.16
N TYR A 445 -34.56 32.99 -4.00
CA TYR A 445 -33.86 34.25 -3.77
C TYR A 445 -32.38 34.15 -4.15
N LYS A 446 -31.98 35.09 -5.01
CA LYS A 446 -30.63 35.40 -5.47
C LYS A 446 -29.99 36.39 -4.48
N ASP A 447 -28.66 36.45 -4.53
CA ASP A 447 -27.79 37.55 -4.10
C ASP A 447 -27.49 37.71 -2.60
N ARG A 448 -26.24 37.40 -2.23
CA ARG A 448 -25.25 38.38 -1.75
C ARG A 448 -23.84 37.74 -1.68
N GLN A 449 -23.09 37.89 -2.77
CA GLN A 449 -21.63 37.98 -2.73
C GLN A 449 -21.28 39.45 -2.56
N THR A 450 -20.55 39.82 -1.50
CA THR A 450 -19.27 40.56 -1.55
C THR A 450 -18.79 40.87 -0.13
N GLU A 451 -17.47 40.98 -0.01
CA GLU A 451 -16.74 41.76 1.01
C GLU A 451 -16.14 40.97 2.20
N CYS A 452 -14.94 40.40 1.99
CA CYS A 452 -13.78 40.70 2.84
C CYS A 452 -12.48 40.17 2.22
N VAL A 453 -11.87 40.97 1.35
CA VAL A 453 -10.47 40.83 0.92
C VAL A 453 -9.81 42.19 1.08
N LYS A 454 -8.92 42.31 2.08
CA LYS A 454 -7.69 43.12 2.11
C LYS A 454 -7.19 43.26 3.55
N ASN A 455 -6.03 42.67 3.83
CA ASN A 455 -4.89 43.36 4.47
C ASN A 455 -3.80 42.33 4.79
N LEU A 456 -2.84 42.17 3.87
CA LEU A 456 -1.58 41.49 4.13
C LEU A 456 -0.51 42.14 3.26
N GLU A 457 -0.02 43.29 3.71
CA GLU A 457 1.24 43.87 3.25
C GLU A 457 1.79 44.79 4.34
N THR A 458 2.75 44.29 5.12
CA THR A 458 3.98 44.96 5.59
C THR A 458 4.54 44.23 6.80
N ARG A 459 5.72 43.61 6.63
CA ARG A 459 6.91 43.73 7.51
C ARG A 459 7.92 42.63 7.19
N ASN A 460 8.74 42.90 6.17
CA ASN A 460 10.07 42.33 6.05
C ASN A 460 11.05 43.32 6.70
N THR A 461 11.74 42.93 7.77
CA THR A 461 13.19 43.13 8.01
C THR A 461 13.51 42.94 9.49
N MET A 462 14.27 41.88 9.82
CA MET A 462 15.51 41.91 10.61
C MET A 462 15.92 40.47 10.96
N MET A 463 17.23 40.26 11.09
CA MET A 463 17.92 39.03 11.53
C MET A 463 18.30 38.02 10.44
N LYS A 464 19.22 38.44 9.57
CA LYS A 464 20.28 37.56 9.05
C LYS A 464 21.63 38.16 9.46
N ASN A 465 22.45 37.39 10.16
CA ASN A 465 23.89 37.22 9.90
C ASN A 465 24.49 36.26 10.91
N LEU A 466 25.19 35.24 10.41
CA LEU A 466 26.56 34.86 10.80
C LEU A 466 26.98 33.63 9.97
N ASN A 467 27.71 33.88 8.87
CA ASN A 467 28.93 33.15 8.53
C ASN A 467 29.55 33.78 7.27
N ILE A 468 30.65 34.49 7.51
CA ILE A 468 31.50 35.17 6.52
C ILE A 468 32.70 34.23 6.30
N PHE A 469 33.19 34.13 5.06
CA PHE A 469 34.35 33.33 4.60
C PHE A 469 34.09 32.01 3.84
N SER A 470 33.14 32.03 2.88
CA SER A 470 33.34 31.33 1.61
C SER A 470 32.77 32.13 0.44
N LYS A 471 33.54 32.31 -0.64
CA LYS A 471 33.04 32.94 -1.88
C LYS A 471 32.02 31.99 -2.50
N LYS A 472 30.76 32.41 -2.58
CA LYS A 472 29.71 31.66 -3.28
C LYS A 472 30.06 31.59 -4.78
N PRO A 473 30.06 30.40 -5.41
CA PRO A 473 30.32 30.26 -6.84
C PRO A 473 29.24 31.00 -7.66
N LYS A 474 29.63 31.57 -8.81
CA LYS A 474 28.67 32.29 -9.67
C LYS A 474 27.63 31.30 -10.22
N PRO A 475 26.34 31.67 -10.34
CA PRO A 475 25.29 30.76 -10.82
C PRO A 475 25.57 30.10 -12.19
N LYS A 476 26.33 30.77 -13.07
CA LYS A 476 26.76 30.22 -14.37
C LYS A 476 27.78 29.08 -14.23
N GLU A 477 28.63 29.12 -13.21
CA GLU A 477 29.66 28.10 -12.96
C GLU A 477 29.05 26.84 -12.37
N VAL A 478 28.17 26.99 -11.37
CA VAL A 478 27.39 25.88 -10.76
C VAL A 478 26.54 25.15 -11.79
N LEU A 479 25.94 25.88 -12.74
CA LEU A 479 25.15 25.28 -13.82
C LEU A 479 26.04 24.54 -14.84
N ARG A 480 27.23 25.09 -15.16
CA ARG A 480 28.17 24.44 -16.08
C ARG A 480 28.70 23.14 -15.49
N GLU A 481 28.93 23.15 -14.18
CA GLU A 481 29.29 21.97 -13.39
C GLU A 481 28.16 20.95 -13.36
N SER A 482 26.94 21.36 -13.01
CA SER A 482 25.75 20.49 -13.02
C SER A 482 25.45 19.89 -14.41
N LYS A 483 25.59 20.66 -15.50
CA LYS A 483 25.48 20.13 -16.87
C LYS A 483 26.56 19.10 -17.20
N ARG A 484 27.79 19.34 -16.75
CA ARG A 484 28.92 18.43 -16.96
C ARG A 484 28.71 17.13 -16.17
N GLU A 485 28.24 17.23 -14.93
CA GLU A 485 27.89 16.08 -14.09
C GLU A 485 26.75 15.26 -14.69
N MET A 486 25.66 15.90 -15.13
CA MET A 486 24.55 15.21 -15.79
C MET A 486 24.97 14.54 -17.10
N ALA A 487 25.83 15.19 -17.90
CA ALA A 487 26.37 14.60 -19.12
C ALA A 487 27.28 13.40 -18.83
N ASN A 488 28.12 13.49 -17.79
CA ASN A 488 28.97 12.39 -17.35
C ASN A 488 28.13 11.20 -16.83
N ALA A 489 27.11 11.47 -16.02
CA ALA A 489 26.19 10.45 -15.51
C ALA A 489 25.39 9.78 -16.64
N THR A 490 24.90 10.57 -17.61
CA THR A 490 24.20 10.03 -18.79
C THR A 490 25.11 9.12 -19.61
N ARG A 491 26.38 9.51 -19.82
CA ARG A 491 27.38 8.67 -20.50
C ARG A 491 27.72 7.41 -19.72
N GLY A 492 27.74 7.49 -18.39
CA GLY A 492 27.91 6.33 -17.51
C GLY A 492 26.79 5.30 -17.71
N ILE A 493 25.53 5.75 -17.65
CA ILE A 493 24.35 4.91 -17.90
C ILE A 493 24.37 4.32 -19.32
N GLU A 494 24.74 5.10 -20.34
CA GLU A 494 24.86 4.59 -21.71
C GLU A 494 25.94 3.52 -21.86
N LYS A 495 27.06 3.66 -21.15
CA LYS A 495 28.13 2.66 -21.12
C LYS A 495 27.66 1.36 -20.45
N GLU A 496 26.91 1.45 -19.35
CA GLU A 496 26.33 0.30 -18.66
C GLU A 496 25.27 -0.41 -19.52
N ILE A 497 24.38 0.34 -20.17
CA ILE A 497 23.41 -0.23 -21.13
C ILE A 497 24.15 -0.99 -22.23
N GLY A 498 25.22 -0.42 -22.80
CA GLY A 498 26.02 -1.09 -23.82
C GLY A 498 26.71 -2.36 -23.31
N ALA A 499 27.16 -2.37 -22.05
CA ALA A 499 27.76 -3.55 -21.43
C ALA A 499 26.73 -4.66 -21.22
N LEU A 500 25.55 -4.33 -20.67
CA LEU A 500 24.48 -5.30 -20.44
C LEU A 500 23.90 -5.84 -21.77
N GLN A 501 23.81 -5.03 -22.81
CA GLN A 501 23.43 -5.48 -24.15
C GLN A 501 24.46 -6.45 -24.77
N LEU A 502 25.74 -6.31 -24.42
CA LEU A 502 26.76 -7.28 -24.82
C LEU A 502 26.62 -8.60 -24.05
N GLU A 503 26.31 -8.53 -22.75
CA GLU A 503 25.98 -9.69 -21.93
C GLU A 503 24.72 -10.40 -22.43
N GLU A 504 23.69 -9.65 -22.83
CA GLU A 504 22.47 -10.19 -23.43
C GLU A 504 22.79 -11.04 -24.66
N LYS A 505 23.64 -10.53 -25.56
CA LYS A 505 24.08 -11.28 -26.74
C LYS A 505 24.85 -12.55 -26.38
N LYS A 506 25.69 -12.51 -25.34
CA LYS A 506 26.43 -13.69 -24.86
C LYS A 506 25.47 -14.73 -24.27
N LEU A 507 24.54 -14.29 -23.44
CA LEU A 507 23.56 -15.16 -22.79
C LEU A 507 22.62 -15.81 -23.80
N VAL A 508 22.17 -15.07 -24.82
CA VAL A 508 21.40 -15.63 -25.94
C VAL A 508 22.20 -16.69 -26.71
N ALA A 509 23.50 -16.46 -26.95
CA ALA A 509 24.36 -17.45 -27.60
C ALA A 509 24.55 -18.71 -26.74
N GLU A 510 24.64 -18.55 -25.42
CA GLU A 510 24.75 -19.64 -24.47
C GLU A 510 23.45 -20.46 -24.38
N ILE A 511 22.29 -19.80 -24.29
CA ILE A 511 20.97 -20.46 -24.34
C ILE A 511 20.82 -21.29 -25.63
N LYS A 512 21.22 -20.74 -26.78
CA LYS A 512 21.22 -21.47 -28.06
C LYS A 512 22.16 -22.67 -28.05
N LYS A 513 23.27 -22.59 -27.32
CA LYS A 513 24.25 -23.70 -27.20
C LYS A 513 23.72 -24.79 -26.27
N THR A 514 23.16 -24.42 -25.12
CA THR A 514 22.59 -25.38 -24.16
C THR A 514 21.35 -26.08 -24.71
N ALA A 515 20.52 -25.36 -25.49
CA ALA A 515 19.38 -25.94 -26.18
C ALA A 515 19.80 -27.03 -27.18
N LYS A 516 20.85 -26.77 -27.98
CA LYS A 516 21.42 -27.76 -28.92
C LYS A 516 21.97 -29.02 -28.23
N THR A 517 22.35 -28.92 -26.96
CA THR A 517 22.83 -30.07 -26.17
C THR A 517 21.69 -30.87 -25.51
N GLY A 518 20.43 -30.43 -25.66
CA GLY A 518 19.27 -31.11 -25.08
C GLY A 518 19.11 -30.97 -23.57
N ASN A 519 19.83 -30.02 -22.94
CA ASN A 519 19.70 -29.76 -21.50
C ASN A 519 18.61 -28.73 -21.25
N GLU A 520 17.38 -29.21 -21.11
CA GLU A 520 16.18 -28.40 -20.93
C GLU A 520 16.20 -27.58 -19.64
N ALA A 521 16.59 -28.19 -18.52
CA ALA A 521 16.65 -27.52 -17.22
C ALA A 521 17.64 -26.34 -17.22
N ALA A 522 18.84 -26.54 -17.76
CA ALA A 522 19.83 -25.46 -17.88
C ALA A 522 19.35 -24.35 -18.84
N THR A 523 18.66 -24.73 -19.92
CA THR A 523 18.11 -23.78 -20.91
C THR A 523 17.03 -22.89 -20.31
N LYS A 524 16.11 -23.46 -19.51
CA LYS A 524 15.07 -22.71 -18.78
C LYS A 524 15.68 -21.76 -17.73
N ILE A 525 16.71 -22.19 -16.99
CA ILE A 525 17.41 -21.34 -16.01
C ILE A 525 18.09 -20.14 -16.69
N LEU A 526 18.80 -20.37 -17.80
CA LEU A 526 19.47 -19.30 -18.54
C LEU A 526 18.46 -18.34 -19.20
N ALA A 527 17.32 -18.85 -19.65
CA ALA A 527 16.23 -18.02 -20.19
C ALA A 527 15.60 -17.13 -19.11
N ARG A 528 15.38 -17.63 -17.88
CA ARG A 528 14.96 -16.79 -16.73
C ARG A 528 16.01 -15.70 -16.41
N GLN A 529 17.30 -16.02 -16.53
CA GLN A 529 18.37 -15.03 -16.37
C GLN A 529 18.33 -13.96 -17.47
N LEU A 530 17.98 -14.32 -18.71
CA LEU A 530 17.82 -13.38 -19.83
C LEU A 530 16.67 -12.40 -19.61
N VAL A 531 15.54 -12.86 -19.05
CA VAL A 531 14.41 -12.00 -18.66
C VAL A 531 14.87 -10.94 -17.65
N ARG A 532 15.59 -11.35 -16.60
CA ARG A 532 16.14 -10.44 -15.58
C ARG A 532 17.12 -9.42 -16.18
N LEU A 533 17.96 -9.84 -17.11
CA LEU A 533 18.94 -8.98 -17.76
C LEU A 533 18.26 -7.93 -18.66
N ARG A 534 17.25 -8.32 -19.44
CA ARG A 534 16.42 -7.39 -20.24
C ARG A 534 15.70 -6.37 -19.36
N GLN A 535 15.23 -6.77 -18.17
CA GLN A 535 14.64 -5.85 -17.19
C GLN A 535 15.65 -4.80 -16.70
N GLN A 536 16.88 -5.20 -16.39
CA GLN A 536 17.93 -4.26 -15.99
C GLN A 536 18.25 -3.24 -17.10
N ILE A 537 18.30 -3.68 -18.36
CA ILE A 537 18.49 -2.81 -19.52
C ILE A 537 17.34 -1.80 -19.64
N ALA A 538 16.09 -2.24 -19.51
CA ALA A 538 14.91 -1.37 -19.58
C ALA A 538 14.90 -0.30 -18.46
N ASN A 539 15.24 -0.69 -17.23
CA ASN A 539 15.35 0.22 -16.08
C ASN A 539 16.42 1.31 -16.31
N LEU A 540 17.59 0.95 -16.83
CA LEU A 540 18.64 1.90 -17.15
C LEU A 540 18.26 2.81 -18.34
N GLN A 541 17.54 2.29 -19.32
CA GLN A 541 17.01 3.10 -20.42
C GLN A 541 15.99 4.14 -19.94
N GLY A 542 15.12 3.78 -18.99
CA GLY A 542 14.21 4.72 -18.32
C GLY A 542 14.97 5.79 -17.53
N SER A 543 15.99 5.38 -16.77
CA SER A 543 16.86 6.29 -16.02
C SER A 543 17.60 7.28 -16.95
N ARG A 544 18.09 6.80 -18.10
CA ARG A 544 18.70 7.65 -19.15
C ARG A 544 17.70 8.68 -19.69
N ALA A 545 16.47 8.27 -19.98
CA ALA A 545 15.43 9.16 -20.50
C ALA A 545 15.09 10.27 -19.49
N GLN A 546 14.99 9.91 -18.20
CA GLN A 546 14.76 10.87 -17.11
C GLN A 546 15.92 11.87 -16.97
N MET A 547 17.17 11.42 -16.97
CA MET A 547 18.35 12.29 -16.90
C MET A 547 18.44 13.27 -18.07
N ARG A 548 18.10 12.82 -19.29
CA ARG A 548 17.98 13.71 -20.46
C ARG A 548 16.85 14.73 -20.30
N GLY A 549 15.72 14.32 -19.73
CA GLY A 549 14.61 15.22 -19.39
C GLY A 549 15.03 16.31 -18.41
N ILE A 550 15.72 15.95 -17.32
CA ILE A 550 16.23 16.89 -16.31
C ILE A 550 17.24 17.87 -16.92
N ALA A 551 18.17 17.38 -17.76
CA ALA A 551 19.13 18.23 -18.45
C ALA A 551 18.44 19.26 -19.37
N THR A 552 17.39 18.83 -20.09
CA THR A 552 16.60 19.68 -20.99
C THR A 552 15.80 20.72 -20.21
N HIS A 553 15.16 20.31 -19.10
CA HIS A 553 14.41 21.21 -18.22
C HIS A 553 15.32 22.26 -17.56
N THR A 554 16.49 21.84 -17.08
CA THR A 554 17.52 22.70 -16.49
C THR A 554 18.03 23.74 -17.51
N GLN A 555 18.13 23.35 -18.78
CA GLN A 555 18.47 24.27 -19.87
C GLN A 555 17.35 25.27 -20.18
N ALA A 556 16.09 24.85 -20.16
CA ALA A 556 14.93 25.72 -20.34
C ALA A 556 14.79 26.76 -19.21
N LEU A 557 14.95 26.33 -17.95
CA LEU A 557 14.95 27.21 -16.78
C LEU A 557 16.05 28.29 -16.84
N TYR A 558 17.24 27.96 -17.35
CA TYR A 558 18.31 28.95 -17.54
C TYR A 558 18.02 29.94 -18.67
N ALA A 559 17.44 29.49 -19.80
CA ALA A 559 16.97 30.39 -20.84
C ALA A 559 16.01 31.43 -20.23
N GLN A 560 15.08 31.00 -19.38
CA GLN A 560 14.13 31.88 -18.70
C GLN A 560 14.78 32.81 -17.65
N SER A 561 15.77 32.30 -16.89
CA SER A 561 16.52 33.07 -15.88
C SER A 561 17.49 34.10 -16.48
N SER A 562 18.18 33.74 -17.57
CA SER A 562 19.09 34.65 -18.29
C SER A 562 18.35 35.78 -19.00
N ILE A 563 17.11 35.52 -19.45
CA ILE A 563 16.19 36.55 -19.94
C ILE A 563 15.87 37.53 -18.81
N SER A 564 15.58 37.06 -17.59
CA SER A 564 15.32 37.91 -16.42
C SER A 564 16.51 38.81 -16.03
N ALA A 565 17.75 38.32 -16.18
CA ALA A 565 18.95 39.13 -15.95
C ALA A 565 19.26 40.14 -17.09
N GLY A 566 18.78 39.86 -18.31
CA GLY A 566 18.89 40.75 -19.49
C GLY A 566 17.75 41.76 -19.65
N MET A 567 16.69 41.66 -18.82
CA MET A 567 15.45 42.44 -18.94
C MET A 567 15.56 43.93 -18.54
N LYS A 568 16.77 44.46 -18.30
CA LYS A 568 16.97 45.90 -18.12
C LYS A 568 17.17 46.70 -19.42
N GLY A 569 17.22 46.07 -20.60
CA GLY A 569 17.54 46.82 -21.83
C GLY A 569 17.00 46.35 -23.19
N ALA A 570 16.23 45.26 -23.31
CA ALA A 570 15.91 44.70 -24.64
C ALA A 570 14.41 44.44 -24.87
N SER A 571 13.65 45.52 -25.14
CA SER A 571 12.25 45.43 -25.59
C SER A 571 12.12 45.02 -27.07
N LYS A 572 13.05 45.46 -27.95
CA LYS A 572 13.01 45.16 -29.40
C LYS A 572 13.38 43.71 -29.78
N ALA A 573 14.17 43.03 -28.95
CA ALA A 573 14.54 41.63 -29.21
C ALA A 573 13.40 40.64 -28.88
N MET A 574 12.50 41.01 -27.96
CA MET A 574 11.35 40.17 -27.58
C MET A 574 10.34 40.00 -28.72
N GLU A 575 10.14 41.01 -29.55
CA GLU A 575 9.19 40.94 -30.66
C GLU A 575 9.66 40.01 -31.79
N ALA A 576 10.97 40.00 -32.07
CA ALA A 576 11.58 39.07 -33.03
C ALA A 576 11.66 37.63 -32.49
N MET A 577 11.84 37.47 -31.17
CA MET A 577 11.99 36.15 -30.53
C MET A 577 10.65 35.45 -30.26
N ASN A 578 9.57 36.21 -30.00
CA ASN A 578 8.21 35.68 -29.84
C ASN A 578 7.66 35.05 -31.14
N LYS A 579 8.24 35.39 -32.30
CA LYS A 579 7.94 34.76 -33.60
C LYS A 579 8.60 33.39 -33.79
N GLN A 580 9.68 33.08 -33.06
CA GLN A 580 10.45 31.83 -33.24
C GLN A 580 10.30 30.83 -32.08
N MET A 581 9.96 31.29 -30.88
CA MET A 581 9.63 30.42 -29.74
C MET A 581 8.11 30.34 -29.54
N ALA A 582 7.43 29.46 -30.28
CA ALA A 582 6.02 29.19 -30.03
C ALA A 582 5.85 28.52 -28.65
N PRO A 583 5.35 29.22 -27.60
CA PRO A 583 5.23 28.69 -26.24
C PRO A 583 4.30 27.48 -26.18
N THR A 584 3.32 27.45 -27.09
CA THR A 584 2.39 26.35 -27.33
C THR A 584 3.09 25.05 -27.75
N LYS A 585 4.18 25.11 -28.52
CA LYS A 585 4.93 23.89 -28.89
C LYS A 585 5.71 23.33 -27.70
N GLN A 586 6.29 24.18 -26.87
CA GLN A 586 7.01 23.74 -25.66
C GLN A 586 6.06 23.20 -24.60
N ALA A 587 4.93 23.86 -24.36
CA ALA A 587 3.88 23.36 -23.47
C ALA A 587 3.36 21.99 -23.92
N LYS A 588 3.16 21.81 -25.24
CA LYS A 588 2.73 20.53 -25.82
C LYS A 588 3.79 19.43 -25.67
N ILE A 589 5.08 19.75 -25.86
CA ILE A 589 6.19 18.80 -25.64
C ILE A 589 6.30 18.42 -24.15
N ILE A 590 6.14 19.38 -23.24
CA ILE A 590 6.13 19.13 -21.78
C ILE A 590 4.93 18.25 -21.40
N GLN A 591 3.77 18.53 -21.96
CA GLN A 591 2.55 17.75 -21.71
C GLN A 591 2.67 16.32 -22.27
N GLU A 592 3.26 16.15 -23.46
CA GLU A 592 3.53 14.85 -24.07
C GLU A 592 4.58 14.07 -23.24
N PHE A 593 5.64 14.73 -22.77
CA PHE A 593 6.63 14.13 -21.88
C PHE A 593 6.01 13.73 -20.53
N GLN A 594 5.15 14.58 -19.94
CA GLN A 594 4.44 14.24 -18.71
C GLN A 594 3.50 13.05 -18.91
N LYS A 595 2.81 12.98 -20.06
CA LYS A 595 1.96 11.85 -20.44
C LYS A 595 2.78 10.57 -20.63
N GLN A 596 3.91 10.63 -21.33
CA GLN A 596 4.81 9.48 -21.52
C GLN A 596 5.50 9.06 -20.23
N SER A 597 5.91 9.99 -19.37
CA SER A 597 6.47 9.68 -18.06
C SER A 597 5.41 9.08 -17.13
N ALA A 598 4.17 9.54 -17.18
CA ALA A 598 3.07 8.94 -16.42
C ALA A 598 2.76 7.53 -16.95
N GLN A 599 2.74 7.34 -18.26
CA GLN A 599 2.55 6.03 -18.89
C GLN A 599 3.70 5.07 -18.54
N MET A 600 4.95 5.55 -18.52
CA MET A 600 6.12 4.75 -18.12
C MET A 600 6.09 4.42 -16.63
N ASP A 601 5.79 5.40 -15.76
CA ASP A 601 5.64 5.19 -14.31
C ASP A 601 4.50 4.18 -14.03
N ILE A 602 3.37 4.25 -14.76
CA ILE A 602 2.27 3.26 -14.71
C ILE A 602 2.77 1.88 -15.16
N THR A 603 3.51 1.78 -16.26
CA THR A 603 4.04 0.48 -16.70
C THR A 603 5.07 -0.09 -15.73
N THR A 604 5.86 0.74 -15.04
CA THR A 604 6.81 0.28 -14.02
C THR A 604 6.09 -0.19 -12.75
N GLU A 605 5.03 0.51 -12.33
CA GLU A 605 4.20 0.11 -11.18
C GLU A 605 3.40 -1.17 -11.49
N MET A 606 2.76 -1.25 -12.66
CA MET A 606 2.05 -2.45 -13.11
C MET A 606 2.98 -3.65 -13.34
N MET A 607 4.18 -3.44 -13.88
CA MET A 607 5.17 -4.52 -14.03
C MET A 607 5.78 -4.91 -12.70
N ALA A 608 6.01 -3.98 -11.76
CA ALA A 608 6.48 -4.33 -10.43
C ALA A 608 5.44 -5.17 -9.67
N ASP A 609 4.16 -4.76 -9.71
CA ASP A 609 3.06 -5.49 -9.06
C ASP A 609 2.81 -6.86 -9.75
N ALA A 610 2.81 -6.93 -11.08
CA ALA A 610 2.62 -8.18 -11.82
C ALA A 610 3.81 -9.14 -11.67
N ILE A 611 5.04 -8.63 -11.62
CA ILE A 611 6.24 -9.46 -11.45
C ILE A 611 6.40 -9.88 -9.98
N ASP A 612 6.03 -9.06 -9.01
CA ASP A 612 5.97 -9.45 -7.60
C ASP A 612 4.89 -10.52 -7.34
N ASP A 613 3.78 -10.51 -8.10
CA ASP A 613 2.76 -11.56 -8.04
C ASP A 613 3.19 -12.84 -8.79
N VAL A 614 3.97 -12.73 -9.88
CA VAL A 614 4.47 -13.86 -10.68
C VAL A 614 5.73 -14.51 -10.12
N LEU A 615 6.61 -13.77 -9.45
CA LEU A 615 7.90 -14.29 -8.94
C LEU A 615 7.82 -14.91 -7.54
N ASP A 616 6.77 -14.63 -6.76
CA ASP A 616 6.57 -15.17 -5.40
C ASP A 616 5.45 -16.23 -5.33
N ASN A 617 4.70 -16.46 -6.42
CA ASN A 617 3.78 -17.59 -6.52
C ASN A 617 4.56 -18.83 -6.96
N ASP A 618 4.88 -19.71 -6.01
CA ASP A 618 5.29 -21.09 -6.29
C ASP A 618 4.17 -21.93 -6.96
N GLU A 619 3.01 -21.33 -7.27
CA GLU A 619 1.96 -21.88 -8.15
C GLU A 619 2.04 -21.36 -9.61
N ALA A 620 3.08 -20.60 -9.97
CA ALA A 620 3.31 -20.10 -11.32
C ALA A 620 4.52 -20.77 -12.00
N GLU A 621 4.68 -22.10 -11.87
CA GLU A 621 5.47 -22.81 -12.89
C GLU A 621 4.90 -22.51 -14.28
N ASP A 622 3.57 -22.44 -14.44
CA ASP A 622 2.93 -22.17 -15.75
C ASP A 622 3.15 -20.73 -16.28
N GLU A 623 2.97 -19.68 -15.48
CA GLU A 623 3.15 -18.29 -15.99
C GLU A 623 4.62 -17.89 -16.17
N THR A 624 5.53 -18.41 -15.34
CA THR A 624 6.97 -18.21 -15.54
C THR A 624 7.51 -19.08 -16.66
N GLU A 625 6.95 -20.27 -16.90
CA GLU A 625 7.24 -21.07 -18.08
C GLU A 625 6.72 -20.40 -19.35
N ASP A 626 5.53 -19.83 -19.38
CA ASP A 626 4.99 -19.12 -20.56
C ASP A 626 5.87 -17.94 -20.98
N LEU A 627 6.29 -17.10 -20.04
CA LEU A 627 7.24 -16.00 -20.30
C LEU A 627 8.62 -16.50 -20.73
N THR A 628 9.09 -17.59 -20.11
CA THR A 628 10.37 -18.22 -20.46
C THR A 628 10.32 -18.83 -21.86
N ASN A 629 9.23 -19.52 -22.19
CA ASN A 629 8.95 -20.15 -23.48
C ASN A 629 8.77 -19.09 -24.57
N GLN A 630 8.05 -18.00 -24.29
CA GLN A 630 7.93 -16.87 -25.20
C GLN A 630 9.29 -16.26 -25.54
N VAL A 631 10.19 -16.10 -24.55
CA VAL A 631 11.55 -15.59 -24.79
C VAL A 631 12.41 -16.60 -25.56
N LEU A 632 12.22 -17.90 -25.31
CA LEU A 632 12.88 -18.97 -26.07
C LEU A 632 12.42 -18.98 -27.54
N ASP A 633 11.13 -18.79 -27.79
CA ASP A 633 10.55 -18.64 -29.13
C ASP A 633 11.07 -17.40 -29.85
N GLU A 634 11.12 -16.24 -29.17
CA GLU A 634 11.67 -14.99 -29.71
C GLU A 634 13.12 -15.14 -30.20
N ILE A 635 13.93 -15.94 -29.51
CA ILE A 635 15.33 -16.17 -29.89
C ILE A 635 15.49 -17.36 -30.87
N GLY A 636 14.39 -18.02 -31.25
CA GLY A 636 14.35 -19.13 -32.20
C GLY A 636 14.83 -20.46 -31.61
N VAL A 637 14.55 -20.70 -30.34
CA VAL A 637 14.84 -21.94 -29.61
C VAL A 637 13.52 -22.61 -29.27
N ASP A 638 13.10 -23.56 -30.11
CA ASP A 638 11.93 -24.39 -29.83
C ASP A 638 12.40 -25.65 -29.06
N VAL A 639 12.00 -25.73 -27.79
CA VAL A 639 12.36 -26.82 -26.88
C VAL A 639 11.65 -28.13 -27.29
N ALA A 640 10.49 -28.05 -27.95
CA ALA A 640 9.70 -29.21 -28.36
C ALA A 640 10.16 -29.82 -29.70
N SER A 641 10.66 -29.01 -30.66
CA SER A 641 11.03 -29.51 -31.99
C SER A 641 12.47 -30.00 -32.15
N GLN A 642 13.40 -29.70 -31.23
CA GLN A 642 14.79 -30.15 -31.37
C GLN A 642 15.05 -31.62 -30.99
N LEU A 643 14.03 -32.35 -30.53
CA LEU A 643 14.09 -33.80 -30.30
C LEU A 643 14.08 -34.65 -31.58
N SER A 644 13.87 -34.07 -32.77
CA SER A 644 13.86 -34.82 -34.04
C SER A 644 15.19 -34.86 -34.79
N ALA A 645 16.26 -34.23 -34.28
CA ALA A 645 17.55 -34.13 -34.96
C ALA A 645 18.70 -34.82 -34.21
N ALA A 646 18.48 -36.05 -33.73
CA ALA A 646 19.56 -37.00 -33.45
C ALA A 646 19.61 -38.05 -34.57
N PRO A 647 20.78 -38.39 -35.14
CA PRO A 647 20.85 -39.32 -36.27
C PRO A 647 20.45 -40.72 -35.81
N LYS A 648 19.37 -41.27 -36.39
CA LYS A 648 19.01 -42.69 -36.29
C LYS A 648 20.03 -43.54 -37.06
N GLY A 649 21.19 -43.78 -36.45
CA GLY A 649 22.16 -44.77 -36.88
C GLY A 649 21.71 -46.16 -36.44
N SER A 650 21.15 -46.93 -37.37
CA SER A 650 20.88 -48.36 -37.21
C SER A 650 22.20 -49.12 -36.95
N ILE A 651 22.33 -49.79 -35.80
CA ILE A 651 23.21 -50.96 -35.66
C ILE A 651 22.40 -52.11 -35.04
N LYS A 652 22.48 -53.24 -35.74
CA LYS A 652 21.80 -54.52 -35.60
C LYS A 652 21.66 -55.07 -34.18
N THR A 653 20.46 -55.57 -33.92
CA THR A 653 20.10 -56.61 -32.96
C THR A 653 21.01 -57.83 -33.05
N LYS A 654 21.46 -58.32 -31.89
CA LYS A 654 21.78 -59.74 -31.67
C LYS A 654 21.28 -60.14 -30.27
N ASN A 655 20.50 -61.22 -30.24
CA ASN A 655 19.87 -61.92 -29.11
C ASN A 655 20.83 -62.09 -27.91
N THR A 656 20.43 -62.32 -26.65
CA THR A 656 19.53 -63.40 -26.16
C THR A 656 19.26 -63.21 -24.64
N GLU A 657 18.01 -63.45 -24.20
CA GLU A 657 17.51 -64.12 -22.96
C GLU A 657 17.93 -63.75 -21.51
N ASN A 658 16.88 -63.50 -20.70
CA ASN A 658 16.61 -63.70 -19.26
C ASN A 658 17.71 -64.24 -18.31
N VAL A 659 17.98 -63.54 -17.20
CA VAL A 659 18.25 -64.04 -15.81
C VAL A 659 18.03 -62.86 -14.83
N SER A 660 16.95 -62.76 -14.05
CA SER A 660 16.65 -63.33 -12.71
C SER A 660 16.97 -62.42 -11.50
N SER A 661 16.08 -62.50 -10.52
CA SER A 661 15.88 -61.69 -9.31
C SER A 661 16.94 -61.83 -8.22
N SER A 662 18.24 -61.79 -8.54
CA SER A 662 19.31 -61.98 -7.54
C SER A 662 20.02 -60.69 -7.08
N GLU A 663 19.81 -59.56 -7.75
CA GLU A 663 20.53 -58.31 -7.41
C GLU A 663 19.83 -57.46 -6.32
N ILE A 664 18.55 -57.72 -6.04
CA ILE A 664 17.79 -56.98 -5.02
C ILE A 664 18.03 -57.57 -3.62
N ASP A 665 18.10 -58.90 -3.50
CA ASP A 665 18.37 -59.60 -2.23
C ASP A 665 19.79 -59.35 -1.69
N ASP A 666 20.77 -59.14 -2.57
CA ASP A 666 22.17 -58.86 -2.19
C ASP A 666 22.36 -57.41 -1.67
N ILE A 667 21.47 -56.49 -2.06
CA ILE A 667 21.47 -55.10 -1.57
C ILE A 667 20.80 -55.03 -0.18
N GLU A 668 19.71 -55.78 0.04
CA GLU A 668 19.05 -55.85 1.36
C GLU A 668 19.94 -56.52 2.42
N LYS A 669 20.70 -57.57 2.05
CA LYS A 669 21.67 -58.19 2.97
C LYS A 669 22.84 -57.28 3.33
N ARG A 670 23.29 -56.43 2.42
CA ARG A 670 24.36 -55.43 2.68
C ARG A 670 23.89 -54.29 3.57
N LEU A 671 22.61 -53.90 3.48
CA LEU A 671 21.98 -52.91 4.37
C LEU A 671 21.75 -53.43 5.78
N ALA A 672 21.44 -54.72 5.95
CA ALA A 672 21.28 -55.33 7.27
C ALA A 672 22.62 -55.48 8.04
N ALA A 673 23.74 -55.67 7.34
CA ALA A 673 25.07 -55.81 7.95
C ALA A 673 25.68 -54.49 8.46
N LEU A 674 25.11 -53.32 8.11
CA LEU A 674 25.54 -52.01 8.59
C LEU A 674 24.78 -51.53 9.84
N ARG A 675 23.88 -52.35 10.39
CA ARG A 675 22.99 -51.97 11.50
C ARG A 675 23.35 -52.55 12.88
N ASN A 676 24.48 -53.24 13.03
CA ASN A 676 25.02 -53.67 14.33
C ASN A 676 26.53 -53.97 14.27
N PRO A 677 27.28 -53.52 15.28
CA PRO A 677 28.04 -52.27 15.32
C PRO A 677 29.30 -52.23 14.43
#